data_AF-A0A225SYQ6-F1
#
_entry.id   AF-A0A225SYQ6-F1
#
_cell.length_a   1.000
_cell.length_b   1.000
_cell.length_c   1.000
_cell.angle_alpha   90.00
_cell.angle_beta   90.00
_cell.angle_gamma   90.00
#
_symmetry.space_group_name_H-M   'P 1'
#
loop_
_entity.id
_entity.type
_entity.pdbx_description
1 polymer ?
#
loop_
_entity_poly.entity_id
_entity_poly.type
_entity_poly.pdbx_seq_one_letter_code
_entity_poly.pdbx_strand_id
1 'polypeptide(L)'
;MATNIFSIGQSALQAAMAAQATTSHNISNATTPGYNRQEVVQSSAGGINYGYGFVGQGAQVTQIKRIYNDFLTKQALASQSSASSLDSYYAQISQINNMVADTKAGLSPALQDFFAAIQNLASNPNTQASRQSVLSQASTLVARVSSINDQLQQSSAAVNSQITSTVTSINSYAQQIAKLNQAIVSAVGSGGGQQPNDLLDQRDQLVAELNKYVKITTVPQDSGAVSVFIGTGQSLVTGDQITQLTVTNSPTDVSRLQVGQVLPGGGTATIPDSFFYDGGSLGGLLKYRSETLDPTQNALGRIAIAMGTAFNQQQKLGLDQNGNPGTNMFNVSSPNLIGFPTNTGTTNLTTTISDPSALTTSDYTLSYDGTNYTFTRLSDNTKTVKVAGDFPVTLDGVTYSDGGTPAGAPTMASGNTYKIQPTANGATAFSLALNNTQLLATAAPISTSANATNNVNASTPATNTGNAIISNTSLDPATFKQGSSVSFTASLSGAQVQLTAAWTGAAPAPAVTFTNPDGTTGSVPAGTAFNYTPGMTISSGGVTYALTGTPSVGDQFNFAPVAANKGTATINAGSVTAPYLTTTTPLTKPTTLTYNTAAAPPAFTISPAVPAGGGTITHKDGTTTAIAGGATSLAYTAGDTYEISGVKFQISGQPSNGDQFTISANTNATSDNRNALALAGLQTANTINGTSFQGSYSQLVATIGNKTNEINVTNTAEKTRLTAIQTQQQTESGVNQDEELANMIRNQQQYQAAAKIIQAASDMINVLLTLGG
;
A
#
# COMPACT_ATOMS: atom_id res chain seq x y z
N MET A 1 16.77 29.54 -85.46
CA MET A 1 16.33 30.47 -84.39
C MET A 1 14.88 30.23 -83.98
N ALA A 2 13.91 30.17 -84.90
CA ALA A 2 12.49 29.94 -84.57
C ALA A 2 12.21 28.63 -83.80
N THR A 3 12.83 27.51 -84.18
CA THR A 3 12.70 26.22 -83.49
C THR A 3 13.23 26.25 -82.05
N ASN A 4 14.29 27.04 -81.79
CA ASN A 4 14.89 27.19 -80.47
C ASN A 4 14.00 28.06 -79.56
N ILE A 5 13.47 29.19 -80.06
CA ILE A 5 12.50 30.03 -79.33
C ILE A 5 11.22 29.26 -79.01
N PHE A 6 10.72 28.45 -79.95
CA PHE A 6 9.57 27.58 -79.72
C PHE A 6 9.83 26.56 -78.61
N SER A 7 10.99 25.89 -78.62
CA SER A 7 11.37 24.93 -77.56
C SER A 7 11.53 25.58 -76.18
N ILE A 8 12.13 26.78 -76.12
CA ILE A 8 12.24 27.56 -74.88
C ILE A 8 10.84 27.95 -74.38
N GLY A 9 9.97 28.44 -75.26
CA GLY A 9 8.59 28.78 -74.94
C GLY A 9 7.79 27.59 -74.43
N GLN A 10 7.93 26.42 -75.04
CA GLN A 10 7.29 25.17 -74.61
C GLN A 10 7.77 24.74 -73.22
N SER A 11 9.08 24.77 -72.97
CA SER A 11 9.68 24.40 -71.69
C SER A 11 9.23 25.34 -70.55
N ALA A 12 9.16 26.66 -70.83
CA ALA A 12 8.68 27.66 -69.91
C ALA A 12 7.18 27.51 -69.61
N LEU A 13 6.37 27.15 -70.61
CA LEU A 13 4.95 26.87 -70.44
C LEU A 13 4.74 25.67 -69.52
N GLN A 14 5.45 24.56 -69.75
CA GLN A 14 5.36 23.35 -68.93
C GLN A 14 5.77 23.62 -67.47
N ALA A 15 6.84 24.38 -67.26
CA ALA A 15 7.26 24.77 -65.92
C ALA A 15 6.22 25.64 -65.21
N ALA A 16 5.62 26.61 -65.90
CA ALA A 16 4.55 27.45 -65.35
C ALA A 16 3.26 26.67 -65.06
N MET A 17 2.89 25.69 -65.88
CA MET A 17 1.76 24.78 -65.63
C MET A 17 1.98 23.93 -64.38
N ALA A 18 3.18 23.34 -64.24
CA ALA A 18 3.53 22.58 -63.05
C ALA A 18 3.47 23.46 -61.79
N ALA A 19 4.02 24.68 -61.86
CA ALA A 19 3.96 25.64 -60.75
C ALA A 19 2.53 26.05 -60.38
N GLN A 20 1.65 26.31 -61.37
CA GLN A 20 0.23 26.56 -61.09
C GLN A 20 -0.46 25.36 -60.43
N ALA A 21 -0.23 24.14 -60.94
CA ALA A 21 -0.84 22.94 -60.40
C ALA A 21 -0.41 22.70 -58.94
N THR A 22 0.89 22.85 -58.64
CA THR A 22 1.43 22.71 -57.28
C THR A 22 0.87 23.78 -56.33
N THR A 23 0.82 25.04 -56.75
CA THR A 23 0.22 26.11 -55.93
C THR A 23 -1.27 25.87 -55.69
N SER A 24 -2.03 25.45 -56.71
CA SER A 24 -3.43 25.08 -56.56
C SER A 24 -3.62 23.90 -55.60
N HIS A 25 -2.69 22.94 -55.62
CA HIS A 25 -2.69 21.80 -54.71
C HIS A 25 -2.41 22.22 -53.27
N ASN A 26 -1.43 23.11 -53.06
CA ASN A 26 -1.12 23.69 -51.74
C ASN A 26 -2.33 24.43 -51.16
N ILE A 27 -2.95 25.33 -51.93
CA ILE A 27 -4.13 26.10 -51.48
C ILE A 27 -5.27 25.15 -51.08
N SER A 28 -5.52 24.12 -51.89
CA SER A 28 -6.59 23.16 -51.65
C SER A 28 -6.36 22.30 -50.40
N ASN A 29 -5.09 22.07 -50.04
CA ASN A 29 -4.69 21.27 -48.88
C ASN A 29 -4.21 22.11 -47.69
N ALA A 30 -4.40 23.43 -47.71
CA ALA A 30 -3.90 24.33 -46.67
C ALA A 30 -4.46 24.00 -45.26
N THR A 31 -5.64 23.37 -45.18
CA THR A 31 -6.28 22.94 -43.93
C THR A 31 -6.18 21.45 -43.67
N THR A 32 -5.53 20.69 -44.55
CA THR A 32 -5.34 19.24 -44.40
C THR A 32 -4.27 18.97 -43.33
N PRO A 33 -4.60 18.28 -42.21
CA PRO A 33 -3.62 17.98 -41.17
C PRO A 33 -2.42 17.18 -41.71
N GLY A 34 -1.20 17.60 -41.36
CA GLY A 34 0.03 16.93 -41.76
C GLY A 34 0.51 17.24 -43.18
N TYR A 35 -0.22 18.04 -43.96
CA TYR A 35 0.21 18.46 -45.31
C TYR A 35 1.41 19.41 -45.23
N ASN A 36 2.46 19.12 -45.99
CA ASN A 36 3.62 20.01 -46.15
C ASN A 36 3.54 20.74 -47.49
N ARG A 37 3.82 22.05 -47.47
CA ARG A 37 3.86 22.89 -48.69
C ARG A 37 4.79 22.26 -49.72
N GLN A 38 4.36 22.20 -50.97
CA GLN A 38 5.15 21.66 -52.07
C GLN A 38 5.69 22.79 -52.95
N GLU A 39 6.92 22.61 -53.46
CA GLU A 39 7.62 23.57 -54.31
C GLU A 39 8.13 22.89 -55.59
N VAL A 40 7.99 23.59 -56.72
CA VAL A 40 8.52 23.14 -58.02
C VAL A 40 9.98 23.57 -58.14
N VAL A 41 10.89 22.59 -58.19
CA VAL A 41 12.31 22.82 -58.45
C VAL A 41 12.57 22.81 -59.95
N GLN A 42 13.05 23.94 -60.47
CA GLN A 42 13.40 24.11 -61.87
C GLN A 42 14.92 24.16 -62.04
N SER A 43 15.42 23.57 -63.11
CA SER A 43 16.82 23.68 -63.54
C SER A 43 16.87 24.20 -64.97
N SER A 44 17.99 24.79 -65.38
CA SER A 44 18.24 25.01 -66.81
C SER A 44 18.28 23.66 -67.52
N ALA A 45 17.65 23.57 -68.71
CA ALA A 45 17.73 22.41 -69.60
C ALA A 45 19.10 22.29 -70.31
N GLY A 46 20.11 23.05 -69.86
CA GLY A 46 21.43 23.13 -70.47
C GLY A 46 21.45 24.04 -71.69
N GLY A 47 22.58 24.08 -72.38
CA GLY A 47 22.76 24.86 -73.61
C GLY A 47 23.45 24.07 -74.70
N ILE A 48 23.12 24.36 -75.95
CA ILE A 48 23.78 23.78 -77.13
C ILE A 48 24.95 24.70 -77.50
N ASN A 49 26.15 24.14 -77.66
CA ASN A 49 27.32 24.89 -78.12
C ASN A 49 27.28 25.04 -79.64
N TYR A 50 27.19 26.27 -80.13
CA TYR A 50 27.17 26.59 -81.56
C TYR A 50 28.55 27.06 -82.09
N GLY A 51 29.63 26.84 -81.34
CA GLY A 51 30.99 27.25 -81.70
C GLY A 51 31.32 28.70 -81.34
N TYR A 52 30.32 29.59 -81.23
CA TYR A 52 30.46 30.97 -80.72
C TYR A 52 29.93 31.16 -79.29
N GLY A 53 29.45 30.09 -78.65
CA GLY A 53 28.90 30.12 -77.30
C GLY A 53 27.80 29.08 -77.09
N PHE A 54 27.38 28.94 -75.83
CA PHE A 54 26.26 28.08 -75.44
C PHE A 54 24.96 28.87 -75.51
N VAL A 55 23.98 28.37 -76.27
CA VAL A 55 22.62 28.91 -76.30
C VAL A 55 21.73 27.99 -75.47
N GLY A 56 21.09 28.54 -74.44
CA GLY A 56 20.24 27.78 -73.52
C GLY A 56 19.02 27.16 -74.17
N GLN A 57 18.57 26.02 -73.64
CA GLN A 57 17.38 25.28 -74.10
C GLN A 57 16.12 25.57 -73.27
N GLY A 58 16.18 26.57 -72.38
CA GLY A 58 15.07 26.92 -71.49
C GLY A 58 15.16 26.25 -70.12
N ALA A 59 14.01 26.01 -69.49
CA ALA A 59 13.89 25.50 -68.13
C ALA A 59 13.18 24.14 -68.10
N GLN A 60 13.64 23.24 -67.24
CA GLN A 60 13.02 21.94 -67.01
C GLN A 60 12.62 21.79 -65.54
N VAL A 61 11.44 21.20 -65.31
CA VAL A 61 11.02 20.80 -63.96
C VAL A 61 11.81 19.56 -63.56
N THR A 62 12.65 19.69 -62.54
CA THR A 62 13.50 18.59 -62.06
C THR A 62 12.76 17.72 -61.04
N GLN A 63 12.02 18.35 -60.13
CA GLN A 63 11.24 17.67 -59.08
C GLN A 63 10.19 18.62 -58.49
N ILE A 64 9.07 18.07 -58.03
CA ILE A 64 8.19 18.73 -57.06
C ILE A 64 8.54 18.16 -55.68
N LYS A 65 9.11 18.97 -54.80
CA LYS A 65 9.54 18.53 -53.46
C LYS A 65 8.64 19.12 -52.40
N ARG A 66 8.45 18.40 -51.29
CA ARG A 66 7.87 18.96 -50.06
C ARG A 66 8.89 19.82 -49.32
N ILE A 67 8.43 20.91 -48.73
CA ILE A 67 9.20 21.72 -47.76
C ILE A 67 9.08 21.04 -46.41
N TYR A 68 10.15 20.42 -45.94
CA TYR A 68 10.15 19.59 -44.74
C TYR A 68 11.40 19.82 -43.91
N ASN A 69 11.22 20.07 -42.62
CA ASN A 69 12.31 20.21 -41.66
C ASN A 69 12.35 18.96 -40.75
N ASP A 70 13.32 18.08 -41.01
CA ASP A 70 13.50 16.83 -40.27
C ASP A 70 13.82 17.06 -38.78
N PHE A 71 14.62 18.09 -38.49
CA PHE A 71 14.99 18.43 -37.11
C PHE A 71 13.76 18.87 -36.29
N LEU A 72 12.98 19.83 -36.81
CA LEU A 72 11.76 20.29 -36.15
C LEU A 72 10.74 19.16 -36.01
N THR A 73 10.62 18.28 -37.02
CA THR A 73 9.70 17.14 -36.95
C THR A 73 10.12 16.15 -35.86
N LYS A 74 11.40 15.79 -35.77
CA LYS A 74 11.91 14.92 -34.70
C LYS A 74 11.73 15.56 -33.33
N GLN A 75 11.95 16.86 -33.21
CA GLN A 75 11.74 17.60 -31.95
C GLN A 75 10.25 17.64 -31.55
N ALA A 76 9.35 17.86 -32.52
CA ALA A 76 7.91 17.82 -32.31
C ALA A 76 7.45 16.43 -31.86
N LEU A 77 7.93 15.37 -32.51
CA LEU A 77 7.64 13.99 -32.12
C LEU A 77 8.13 13.70 -30.69
N ALA A 78 9.36 14.06 -30.35
CA ALA A 78 9.87 13.87 -28.99
C ALA A 78 8.99 14.58 -27.94
N SER A 79 8.67 15.86 -28.16
CA SER A 79 7.82 16.64 -27.24
C SER A 79 6.38 16.11 -27.18
N GLN A 80 5.83 15.65 -28.31
CA GLN A 80 4.48 15.08 -28.38
C GLN A 80 4.36 13.79 -27.57
N SER A 81 5.34 12.91 -27.67
CA SER A 81 5.33 11.65 -26.95
C SER A 81 5.42 11.88 -25.43
N SER A 82 6.29 12.80 -24.99
CA SER A 82 6.40 13.18 -23.58
C SER A 82 5.11 13.84 -23.06
N ALA A 83 4.53 14.78 -23.81
CA ALA A 83 3.26 15.41 -23.46
C ALA A 83 2.13 14.39 -23.34
N SER A 84 2.00 13.44 -24.29
CA SER A 84 0.98 12.38 -24.24
C SER A 84 1.15 11.44 -23.04
N SER A 85 2.40 11.14 -22.65
CA SER A 85 2.68 10.35 -21.44
C SER A 85 2.25 11.10 -20.17
N LEU A 86 2.59 12.38 -20.05
CA LEU A 86 2.25 13.19 -18.88
C LEU A 86 0.75 13.44 -18.80
N ASP A 87 0.08 13.60 -19.93
CA ASP A 87 -1.37 13.76 -20.00
C ASP A 87 -2.12 12.51 -19.55
N SER A 88 -1.69 11.33 -20.04
CA SER A 88 -2.25 10.05 -19.57
C SER A 88 -2.00 9.82 -18.08
N TYR A 89 -0.80 10.12 -17.57
CA TYR A 89 -0.53 10.02 -16.13
C TYR A 89 -1.45 10.98 -15.36
N TYR A 90 -1.47 12.27 -15.73
CA TYR A 90 -2.26 13.30 -15.06
C TYR A 90 -3.75 12.92 -14.96
N ALA A 91 -4.33 12.42 -16.05
CA ALA A 91 -5.71 11.98 -16.10
C ALA A 91 -6.03 10.89 -15.07
N GLN A 92 -5.10 9.98 -14.81
CA GLN A 92 -5.27 8.91 -13.81
C GLN A 92 -4.99 9.39 -12.39
N ILE A 93 -3.87 10.07 -12.14
CA ILE A 93 -3.49 10.50 -10.78
C ILE A 93 -4.45 11.54 -10.20
N SER A 94 -5.00 12.43 -11.03
CA SER A 94 -5.98 13.43 -10.58
C SER A 94 -7.24 12.79 -9.98
N GLN A 95 -7.68 11.63 -10.49
CA GLN A 95 -8.82 10.88 -9.95
C GLN A 95 -8.52 10.35 -8.53
N ILE A 96 -7.35 9.74 -8.33
CA ILE A 96 -6.92 9.30 -6.99
C ILE A 96 -6.76 10.51 -6.07
N ASN A 97 -6.11 11.58 -6.52
CA ASN A 97 -5.88 12.78 -5.72
C ASN A 97 -7.19 13.35 -5.18
N ASN A 98 -8.19 13.52 -6.04
CA ASN A 98 -9.50 14.04 -5.64
C ASN A 98 -10.18 13.12 -4.62
N MET A 99 -10.01 11.80 -4.73
CA MET A 99 -10.56 10.85 -3.77
C MET A 99 -9.87 10.91 -2.40
N VAL A 100 -8.54 10.92 -2.36
CA VAL A 100 -7.78 10.82 -1.11
C VAL A 100 -7.67 12.16 -0.38
N ALA A 101 -7.71 13.28 -1.11
CA ALA A 101 -7.64 14.62 -0.55
C ALA A 101 -9.00 15.15 -0.08
N ASP A 102 -10.08 14.38 -0.23
CA ASP A 102 -11.41 14.78 0.24
C ASP A 102 -11.44 14.89 1.77
N THR A 103 -11.67 16.09 2.28
CA THR A 103 -11.68 16.39 3.72
C THR A 103 -12.93 15.90 4.45
N LYS A 104 -13.98 15.54 3.73
CA LYS A 104 -15.25 15.02 4.28
C LYS A 104 -15.36 13.52 4.10
N ALA A 105 -15.01 13.04 2.92
CA ALA A 105 -15.11 11.64 2.60
C ALA A 105 -13.87 10.88 3.06
N GLY A 106 -12.67 11.47 3.11
CA GLY A 106 -11.38 10.79 3.37
C GLY A 106 -11.29 9.90 4.63
N LEU A 107 -10.17 9.21 4.80
CA LEU A 107 -9.98 8.30 5.95
C LEU A 107 -9.83 9.04 7.29
N SER A 108 -9.33 10.28 7.27
CA SER A 108 -9.05 11.06 8.48
C SER A 108 -10.29 11.32 9.36
N PRO A 109 -11.44 11.80 8.84
CA PRO A 109 -12.67 11.92 9.64
C PRO A 109 -13.11 10.60 10.25
N ALA A 110 -13.14 9.51 9.47
CA ALA A 110 -13.55 8.20 9.95
C ALA A 110 -12.68 7.69 11.12
N LEU A 111 -11.37 7.93 11.05
CA LEU A 111 -10.43 7.65 12.14
C LEU A 111 -10.71 8.53 13.37
N GLN A 112 -10.92 9.84 13.20
CA GLN A 112 -11.20 10.76 14.30
C GLN A 112 -12.47 10.37 15.05
N ASP A 113 -13.55 10.10 14.32
CA ASP A 113 -14.83 9.67 14.90
C ASP A 113 -14.68 8.34 15.63
N PHE A 114 -13.89 7.39 15.09
CA PHE A 114 -13.64 6.09 15.73
C PHE A 114 -12.92 6.24 17.06
N PHE A 115 -11.86 7.04 17.11
CA PHE A 115 -11.16 7.31 18.36
C PHE A 115 -11.99 8.13 19.34
N ALA A 116 -12.84 9.06 18.85
CA ALA A 116 -13.79 9.78 19.70
C ALA A 116 -14.79 8.82 20.36
N ALA A 117 -15.29 7.82 19.61
CA ALA A 117 -16.16 6.78 20.16
C ALA A 117 -15.44 5.92 21.22
N ILE A 118 -14.17 5.56 21.00
CA ILE A 118 -13.38 4.82 22.00
C ILE A 118 -13.13 5.67 23.25
N GLN A 119 -12.84 6.96 23.09
CA GLN A 119 -12.68 7.88 24.21
C GLN A 119 -13.97 8.03 25.02
N ASN A 120 -15.12 8.07 24.35
CA ASN A 120 -16.42 8.06 25.00
C ASN A 120 -16.67 6.76 25.76
N LEU A 121 -16.30 5.60 25.18
CA LEU A 121 -16.36 4.30 25.83
C LEU A 121 -15.43 4.22 27.04
N ALA A 122 -14.22 4.78 26.97
CA ALA A 122 -13.32 4.85 28.10
C ALA A 122 -13.94 5.68 29.25
N SER A 123 -14.62 6.78 28.95
CA SER A 123 -15.32 7.56 29.98
C SER A 123 -16.59 6.88 30.51
N ASN A 124 -17.21 5.97 29.74
CA ASN A 124 -18.51 5.34 30.04
C ASN A 124 -18.52 3.82 29.75
N PRO A 125 -17.66 3.01 30.39
CA PRO A 125 -17.44 1.60 30.03
C PRO A 125 -18.65 0.69 30.28
N ASN A 126 -19.55 1.10 31.18
CA ASN A 126 -20.73 0.35 31.59
C ASN A 126 -21.94 0.52 30.66
N THR A 127 -21.94 1.51 29.74
CA THR A 127 -23.13 1.81 28.94
C THR A 127 -23.13 1.03 27.62
N GLN A 128 -24.27 0.40 27.32
CA GLN A 128 -24.47 -0.29 26.05
C GLN A 128 -24.40 0.67 24.85
N ALA A 129 -24.84 1.92 25.03
CA ALA A 129 -24.80 2.96 24.01
C ALA A 129 -23.37 3.31 23.57
N SER A 130 -22.45 3.55 24.51
CA SER A 130 -21.04 3.85 24.17
C SER A 130 -20.36 2.67 23.48
N ARG A 131 -20.65 1.44 23.89
CA ARG A 131 -20.13 0.22 23.24
C ARG A 131 -20.66 0.06 21.82
N GLN A 132 -21.96 0.27 21.61
CA GLN A 132 -22.56 0.24 20.29
C GLN A 132 -21.99 1.33 19.38
N SER A 133 -21.74 2.52 19.92
CA SER A 133 -21.12 3.62 19.17
C SER A 133 -19.74 3.23 18.63
N VAL A 134 -18.90 2.54 19.41
CA VAL A 134 -17.60 2.04 18.96
C VAL A 134 -17.76 1.03 17.81
N LEU A 135 -18.65 0.05 17.92
CA LEU A 135 -18.86 -0.93 16.84
C LEU A 135 -19.42 -0.28 15.57
N SER A 136 -20.38 0.63 15.70
CA SER A 136 -20.94 1.37 14.57
C SER A 136 -19.86 2.18 13.86
N GLN A 137 -19.01 2.88 14.61
CA GLN A 137 -17.96 3.69 14.02
C GLN A 137 -16.78 2.86 13.47
N ALA A 138 -16.49 1.70 14.07
CA ALA A 138 -15.56 0.72 13.51
C ALA A 138 -16.06 0.20 12.16
N SER A 139 -17.36 -0.08 12.05
CA SER A 139 -18.00 -0.47 10.79
C SER A 139 -17.91 0.63 9.73
N THR A 140 -18.19 1.89 10.09
CA THR A 140 -18.00 3.05 9.21
C THR A 140 -16.57 3.18 8.71
N LEU A 141 -15.59 2.99 9.60
CA LEU A 141 -14.16 3.03 9.27
C LEU A 141 -13.77 1.92 8.29
N VAL A 142 -14.20 0.68 8.55
CA VAL A 142 -14.01 -0.47 7.65
C VAL A 142 -14.63 -0.19 6.27
N ALA A 143 -15.88 0.26 6.23
CA ALA A 143 -16.58 0.60 4.99
C ALA A 143 -15.83 1.69 4.20
N ARG A 144 -15.24 2.68 4.89
CA ARG A 144 -14.45 3.71 4.23
C ARG A 144 -13.15 3.16 3.64
N VAL A 145 -12.43 2.32 4.38
CA VAL A 145 -11.22 1.65 3.85
C VAL A 145 -11.55 0.80 2.63
N SER A 146 -12.63 0.01 2.68
CA SER A 146 -13.12 -0.79 1.55
C SER A 146 -13.46 0.08 0.35
N SER A 147 -14.19 1.18 0.54
CA SER A 147 -14.58 2.08 -0.55
C SER A 147 -13.38 2.70 -1.26
N ILE A 148 -12.34 3.12 -0.52
CA ILE A 148 -11.10 3.63 -1.13
C ILE A 148 -10.40 2.49 -1.89
N ASN A 149 -10.30 1.30 -1.30
CA ASN A 149 -9.72 0.13 -1.94
C ASN A 149 -10.43 -0.23 -3.25
N ASP A 150 -11.76 -0.26 -3.25
CA ASP A 150 -12.57 -0.59 -4.43
C ASP A 150 -12.33 0.41 -5.57
N GLN A 151 -12.20 1.70 -5.27
CA GLN A 151 -11.87 2.70 -6.27
C GLN A 151 -10.44 2.51 -6.84
N LEU A 152 -9.47 2.11 -6.01
CA LEU A 152 -8.11 1.79 -6.47
C LEU A 152 -8.11 0.52 -7.34
N GLN A 153 -8.91 -0.49 -7.01
CA GLN A 153 -9.07 -1.70 -7.83
C GLN A 153 -9.75 -1.39 -9.18
N GLN A 154 -10.77 -0.53 -9.17
CA GLN A 154 -11.40 -0.04 -10.40
C GLN A 154 -10.39 0.75 -11.27
N SER A 155 -9.54 1.59 -10.66
CA SER A 155 -8.47 2.27 -11.39
C SER A 155 -7.47 1.28 -12.01
N SER A 156 -7.09 0.22 -11.29
CA SER A 156 -6.23 -0.84 -11.82
C SER A 156 -6.86 -1.54 -13.03
N ALA A 157 -8.14 -1.92 -12.94
CA ALA A 157 -8.87 -2.55 -14.03
C ALA A 157 -9.03 -1.63 -15.26
N ALA A 158 -9.28 -0.33 -15.02
CA ALA A 158 -9.36 0.68 -16.06
C ALA A 158 -8.01 0.86 -16.78
N VAL A 159 -6.91 0.93 -16.03
CA VAL A 159 -5.54 1.01 -16.59
C VAL A 159 -5.23 -0.22 -17.44
N ASN A 160 -5.54 -1.43 -16.98
CA ASN A 160 -5.33 -2.66 -17.74
C ASN A 160 -6.14 -2.67 -19.06
N SER A 161 -7.38 -2.20 -19.02
CA SER A 161 -8.22 -2.06 -20.21
C SER A 161 -7.65 -1.02 -21.18
N GLN A 162 -7.17 0.12 -20.67
CA GLN A 162 -6.57 1.17 -21.47
C GLN A 162 -5.24 0.75 -22.10
N ILE A 163 -4.42 -0.04 -21.40
CA ILE A 163 -3.20 -0.65 -21.96
C ILE A 163 -3.55 -1.53 -23.15
N THR A 164 -4.56 -2.39 -23.00
CA THR A 164 -5.03 -3.31 -24.06
C THR A 164 -5.54 -2.54 -25.29
N SER A 165 -6.36 -1.52 -25.07
CA SER A 165 -6.85 -0.63 -26.14
C SER A 165 -5.69 0.11 -26.83
N THR A 166 -4.74 0.62 -26.05
CA THR A 166 -3.56 1.34 -26.56
C THR A 166 -2.69 0.45 -27.43
N VAL A 167 -2.42 -0.79 -27.01
CA VAL A 167 -1.68 -1.78 -27.81
C VAL A 167 -2.41 -2.13 -29.11
N THR A 168 -3.75 -2.23 -29.06
CA THR A 168 -4.57 -2.44 -30.27
C THR A 168 -4.42 -1.29 -31.26
N SER A 169 -4.47 -0.04 -30.78
CA SER A 169 -4.25 1.14 -31.62
C SER A 169 -2.84 1.17 -32.21
N ILE A 170 -1.81 0.86 -31.41
CA ILE A 170 -0.41 0.79 -31.87
C ILE A 170 -0.28 -0.20 -33.05
N ASN A 171 -0.84 -1.40 -32.90
CA ASN A 171 -0.81 -2.41 -33.97
C ASN A 171 -1.56 -1.95 -35.23
N SER A 172 -2.69 -1.26 -35.08
CA SER A 172 -3.44 -0.70 -36.21
C SER A 172 -2.64 0.36 -36.98
N TYR A 173 -2.00 1.30 -36.27
CA TYR A 173 -1.13 2.29 -36.92
C TYR A 173 0.08 1.65 -37.57
N ALA A 174 0.71 0.65 -36.94
CA ALA A 174 1.81 -0.10 -37.54
C ALA A 174 1.41 -0.76 -38.87
N GLN A 175 0.20 -1.34 -38.93
CA GLN A 175 -0.36 -1.91 -40.16
C GLN A 175 -0.58 -0.88 -41.26
N GLN A 176 -1.10 0.28 -40.91
CA GLN A 176 -1.33 1.36 -41.87
C GLN A 176 0.00 1.95 -42.39
N ILE A 177 1.00 2.10 -41.51
CA ILE A 177 2.35 2.56 -41.90
C ILE A 177 3.02 1.55 -42.83
N ALA A 178 2.95 0.24 -42.55
CA ALA A 178 3.51 -0.79 -43.42
C ALA A 178 2.86 -0.79 -44.82
N LYS A 179 1.54 -0.62 -44.89
CA LYS A 179 0.81 -0.47 -46.18
C LYS A 179 1.25 0.78 -46.93
N LEU A 180 1.44 1.91 -46.25
CA LEU A 180 1.95 3.13 -46.87
C LEU A 180 3.40 2.98 -47.33
N ASN A 181 4.26 2.30 -46.56
CA ASN A 181 5.62 1.98 -46.99
C ASN A 181 5.62 1.20 -48.32
N GLN A 182 4.76 0.19 -48.45
CA GLN A 182 4.62 -0.56 -49.70
C GLN A 182 4.15 0.33 -50.86
N ALA A 183 3.15 1.20 -50.63
CA ALA A 183 2.65 2.13 -51.63
C ALA A 183 3.72 3.14 -52.06
N ILE A 184 4.51 3.67 -51.12
CA ILE A 184 5.61 4.59 -51.37
C ILE A 184 6.70 3.92 -52.21
N VAL A 185 7.16 2.72 -51.81
CA VAL A 185 8.19 1.99 -52.55
C VAL A 185 7.73 1.70 -53.99
N SER A 186 6.47 1.30 -54.17
CA SER A 186 5.88 1.07 -55.51
C SER A 186 5.79 2.35 -56.35
N ALA A 187 5.38 3.46 -55.73
CA ALA A 187 5.28 4.76 -56.41
C ALA A 187 6.66 5.34 -56.77
N VAL A 188 7.67 5.19 -55.92
CA VAL A 188 9.06 5.60 -56.21
C VAL A 188 9.63 4.75 -57.35
N GLY A 189 9.40 3.44 -57.32
CA GLY A 189 9.86 2.51 -58.37
C GLY A 189 9.24 2.78 -59.74
N SER A 190 7.92 3.04 -59.79
CA SER A 190 7.20 3.36 -61.03
C SER A 190 7.39 4.82 -61.50
N GLY A 191 7.68 5.75 -60.57
CA GLY A 191 7.88 7.17 -60.83
C GLY A 191 9.32 7.56 -61.21
N GLY A 192 10.18 6.60 -61.58
CA GLY A 192 11.57 6.88 -61.97
C GLY A 192 12.43 7.46 -60.85
N GLY A 193 12.17 7.09 -59.60
CA GLY A 193 12.89 7.58 -58.41
C GLY A 193 12.31 8.85 -57.78
N GLN A 194 11.22 9.41 -58.33
CA GLN A 194 10.57 10.60 -57.77
C GLN A 194 9.74 10.26 -56.53
N GLN A 195 9.76 11.16 -55.55
CA GLN A 195 9.09 10.96 -54.26
C GLN A 195 7.58 11.26 -54.31
N PRO A 196 6.70 10.36 -53.83
CA PRO A 196 5.26 10.61 -53.75
C PRO A 196 4.91 11.45 -52.51
N ASN A 197 4.97 12.78 -52.63
CA ASN A 197 4.86 13.71 -51.51
C ASN A 197 3.64 13.47 -50.61
N ASP A 198 2.44 13.28 -51.17
CA ASP A 198 1.22 13.11 -50.37
C ASP A 198 1.21 11.81 -49.56
N LEU A 199 1.79 10.72 -50.10
CA LEU A 199 1.93 9.47 -49.37
C LEU A 199 2.95 9.60 -48.24
N LEU A 200 4.01 10.38 -48.45
CA LEU A 200 5.00 10.68 -47.41
C LEU A 200 4.37 11.49 -46.27
N ASP A 201 3.52 12.48 -46.60
CA ASP A 201 2.81 13.29 -45.60
C ASP A 201 1.78 12.45 -44.82
N GLN A 202 1.03 11.58 -45.50
CA GLN A 202 0.13 10.62 -44.84
C GLN A 202 0.89 9.69 -43.89
N ARG A 203 2.05 9.16 -44.31
CA ARG A 203 2.88 8.29 -43.48
C ARG A 203 3.39 9.06 -42.26
N ASP A 204 3.90 10.27 -42.46
CA ASP A 204 4.46 11.06 -41.37
C ASP A 204 3.37 11.48 -40.37
N GLN A 205 2.13 11.73 -40.83
CA GLN A 205 0.96 11.92 -39.97
C GLN A 205 0.63 10.66 -39.16
N LEU A 206 0.62 9.47 -39.78
CA LEU A 206 0.38 8.22 -39.03
C LEU A 206 1.50 7.92 -38.02
N VAL A 207 2.74 8.25 -38.36
CA VAL A 207 3.88 8.17 -37.44
C VAL A 207 3.68 9.12 -36.25
N ALA A 208 3.22 10.35 -36.50
CA ALA A 208 2.89 11.29 -35.44
C ALA A 208 1.73 10.82 -34.55
N GLU A 209 0.69 10.22 -35.13
CA GLU A 209 -0.41 9.62 -34.37
C GLU A 209 0.05 8.42 -33.54
N LEU A 210 0.81 7.50 -34.11
CA LEU A 210 1.42 6.37 -33.39
C LEU A 210 2.27 6.86 -32.20
N ASN A 211 3.04 7.92 -32.42
CA ASN A 211 3.95 8.47 -31.41
C ASN A 211 3.24 9.06 -30.17
N LYS A 212 1.94 9.38 -30.27
CA LYS A 212 1.11 9.75 -29.11
C LYS A 212 0.87 8.55 -28.18
N TYR A 213 0.90 7.32 -28.70
CA TYR A 213 0.63 6.11 -27.93
C TYR A 213 1.90 5.48 -27.35
N VAL A 214 2.99 5.48 -28.11
CA VAL A 214 4.28 4.94 -27.70
C VAL A 214 5.40 5.78 -28.31
N LYS A 215 6.47 6.05 -27.56
CA LYS A 215 7.65 6.72 -28.12
C LYS A 215 8.22 5.90 -29.27
N ILE A 216 8.32 6.52 -30.45
CA ILE A 216 8.90 5.90 -31.64
C ILE A 216 10.19 6.58 -32.06
N THR A 217 11.03 5.82 -32.76
CA THR A 217 12.18 6.31 -33.52
C THR A 217 12.06 5.80 -34.95
N THR A 218 12.18 6.69 -35.92
CA THR A 218 12.12 6.34 -37.35
C THR A 218 13.52 6.33 -37.98
N VAL A 219 13.76 5.34 -38.85
CA VAL A 219 14.99 5.24 -39.64
C VAL A 219 14.61 5.07 -41.11
N PRO A 220 14.94 6.03 -41.99
CA PRO A 220 14.67 5.91 -43.42
C PRO A 220 15.55 4.83 -44.06
N GLN A 221 15.03 4.20 -45.12
CA GLN A 221 15.74 3.20 -45.93
C GLN A 221 15.96 3.73 -47.35
N ASP A 222 16.98 3.20 -48.04
CA ASP A 222 17.31 3.59 -49.42
C ASP A 222 16.16 3.34 -50.43
N SER A 223 15.24 2.44 -50.09
CA SER A 223 14.04 2.12 -50.86
C SER A 223 12.92 3.19 -50.77
N GLY A 224 13.06 4.19 -49.90
CA GLY A 224 12.02 5.17 -49.57
C GLY A 224 11.06 4.71 -48.45
N ALA A 225 11.15 3.45 -48.01
CA ALA A 225 10.45 2.96 -46.82
C ALA A 225 11.07 3.52 -45.53
N VAL A 226 10.31 3.47 -44.43
CA VAL A 226 10.80 3.83 -43.09
C VAL A 226 10.64 2.66 -42.14
N SER A 227 11.70 2.33 -41.42
CA SER A 227 11.64 1.44 -40.24
C SER A 227 11.21 2.23 -39.01
N VAL A 228 10.28 1.67 -38.24
CA VAL A 228 9.77 2.27 -37.00
C VAL A 228 10.13 1.36 -35.83
N PHE A 229 10.86 1.92 -34.88
CA PHE A 229 11.24 1.27 -33.63
C PHE A 229 10.49 1.92 -32.46
N ILE A 230 10.16 1.15 -31.44
CA ILE A 230 9.50 1.62 -30.21
C ILE A 230 10.46 1.60 -29.02
N GLY A 231 10.22 2.50 -28.06
CA GLY A 231 10.95 2.56 -26.80
C GLY A 231 12.45 2.74 -27.02
N THR A 232 13.25 1.78 -26.54
CA THR A 232 14.72 1.83 -26.64
C THR A 232 15.32 1.00 -27.78
N GLY A 233 14.50 0.43 -28.68
CA GLY A 233 15.03 -0.22 -29.89
C GLY A 233 14.25 -1.41 -30.46
N GLN A 234 13.07 -1.74 -29.95
CA GLN A 234 12.31 -2.88 -30.48
C GLN A 234 11.69 -2.50 -31.84
N SER A 235 11.90 -3.31 -32.87
CA SER A 235 11.31 -3.06 -34.19
C SER A 235 9.81 -3.31 -34.17
N LEU A 236 9.03 -2.36 -34.70
CA LEU A 236 7.58 -2.47 -34.88
C LEU A 236 7.23 -2.59 -36.36
N VAL A 237 7.85 -1.78 -37.23
CA VAL A 237 7.70 -1.85 -38.68
C VAL A 237 9.08 -1.87 -39.32
N THR A 238 9.33 -2.82 -40.23
CA THR A 238 10.57 -2.87 -41.03
C THR A 238 10.19 -3.13 -42.47
N GLY A 239 10.28 -2.09 -43.30
CA GLY A 239 9.79 -2.17 -44.69
C GLY A 239 8.27 -2.38 -44.70
N ASP A 240 7.84 -3.53 -45.20
CA ASP A 240 6.43 -3.98 -45.26
C ASP A 240 6.04 -4.97 -44.13
N GLN A 241 7.01 -5.42 -43.32
CA GLN A 241 6.79 -6.36 -42.23
C GLN A 241 6.46 -5.65 -40.92
N ILE A 242 5.61 -6.28 -40.11
CA ILE A 242 5.16 -5.75 -38.81
C ILE A 242 5.46 -6.79 -37.73
N THR A 243 6.02 -6.32 -36.61
CA THR A 243 6.08 -7.11 -35.38
C THR A 243 4.91 -6.69 -34.50
N GLN A 244 4.00 -7.61 -34.18
CA GLN A 244 2.81 -7.26 -33.39
C GLN A 244 3.14 -7.20 -31.90
N LEU A 245 2.63 -6.17 -31.23
CA LEU A 245 2.57 -6.14 -29.78
C LEU A 245 1.37 -6.93 -29.28
N THR A 246 1.49 -7.51 -28.11
CA THR A 246 0.41 -8.25 -27.45
C THR A 246 0.35 -7.87 -25.97
N VAL A 247 -0.76 -8.19 -25.31
CA VAL A 247 -0.90 -8.04 -23.88
C VAL A 247 -1.11 -9.42 -23.27
N THR A 248 -0.21 -9.81 -22.37
CA THR A 248 -0.21 -11.12 -21.71
C THR A 248 -0.11 -10.93 -20.20
N ASN A 249 -0.49 -11.95 -19.43
CA ASN A 249 -0.23 -11.93 -17.98
C ASN A 249 1.27 -11.77 -17.73
N SER A 250 1.63 -10.96 -16.74
CA SER A 250 3.02 -10.75 -16.36
C SER A 250 3.62 -12.06 -15.82
N PRO A 251 4.87 -12.39 -16.19
CA PRO A 251 5.56 -13.58 -15.71
C PRO A 251 6.00 -13.42 -14.24
N THR A 252 5.89 -12.23 -13.67
CA THR A 252 6.22 -11.94 -12.27
C THR A 252 4.98 -11.68 -11.41
N ASP A 253 3.82 -11.47 -12.04
CA ASP A 253 2.55 -11.25 -11.37
C ASP A 253 1.37 -11.60 -12.28
N VAL A 254 0.79 -12.79 -12.10
CA VAL A 254 -0.30 -13.28 -12.94
C VAL A 254 -1.57 -12.43 -12.86
N SER A 255 -1.73 -11.58 -11.84
CA SER A 255 -2.87 -10.66 -11.72
C SER A 255 -2.72 -9.40 -12.58
N ARG A 256 -1.51 -9.16 -13.13
CA ARG A 256 -1.20 -7.96 -13.92
C ARG A 256 -1.00 -8.29 -15.38
N LEU A 257 -1.42 -7.35 -16.22
CA LEU A 257 -1.15 -7.38 -17.65
C LEU A 257 0.16 -6.66 -17.95
N GLN A 258 0.95 -7.26 -18.82
CA GLN A 258 2.22 -6.74 -19.31
C GLN A 258 2.22 -6.75 -20.84
N VAL A 259 2.86 -5.75 -21.42
CA VAL A 259 3.03 -5.66 -22.88
C VAL A 259 4.12 -6.63 -23.30
N GLY A 260 3.85 -7.38 -24.35
CA GLY A 260 4.80 -8.27 -25.01
C GLY A 260 4.80 -8.09 -26.51
N GLN A 261 5.55 -8.94 -27.19
CA GLN A 261 5.64 -9.01 -28.64
C GLN A 261 5.41 -10.44 -29.13
N VAL A 262 4.90 -10.55 -30.35
CA VAL A 262 4.78 -11.83 -31.06
C VAL A 262 6.09 -12.10 -31.81
N LEU A 263 6.73 -13.23 -31.49
CA LEU A 263 7.98 -13.67 -32.10
C LEU A 263 7.74 -14.33 -33.47
N PRO A 264 8.73 -14.29 -34.38
CA PRO A 264 8.69 -15.08 -35.62
C PRO A 264 8.60 -16.58 -35.28
N GLY A 265 7.41 -17.18 -35.48
CA GLY A 265 7.10 -18.55 -35.05
C GLY A 265 5.87 -18.67 -34.13
N GLY A 266 5.25 -17.55 -33.72
CA GLY A 266 3.95 -17.52 -33.03
C GLY A 266 4.02 -17.52 -31.50
N GLY A 267 5.21 -17.64 -30.91
CA GLY A 267 5.40 -17.45 -29.46
C GLY A 267 5.29 -15.98 -29.04
N THR A 268 5.12 -15.72 -27.74
CA THR A 268 5.11 -14.36 -27.19
C THR A 268 6.29 -14.14 -26.25
N ALA A 269 6.83 -12.92 -26.23
CA ALA A 269 7.86 -12.49 -25.29
C ALA A 269 7.45 -11.20 -24.59
N THR A 270 7.49 -11.17 -23.26
CA THR A 270 7.11 -10.00 -22.46
C THR A 270 8.21 -8.95 -22.47
N ILE A 271 7.84 -7.68 -22.52
CA ILE A 271 8.75 -6.54 -22.49
C ILE A 271 8.62 -5.87 -21.11
N PRO A 272 9.72 -5.61 -20.37
CA PRO A 272 9.66 -4.89 -19.10
C PRO A 272 8.95 -3.54 -19.23
N ASP A 273 8.06 -3.22 -18.29
CA ASP A 273 7.29 -1.96 -18.30
C ASP A 273 8.18 -0.71 -18.41
N SER A 274 9.37 -0.77 -17.79
CA SER A 274 10.36 0.31 -17.81
C SER A 274 10.84 0.69 -19.21
N PHE A 275 10.70 -0.19 -20.18
CA PHE A 275 11.03 0.07 -21.58
C PHE A 275 10.14 1.13 -22.22
N PHE A 276 8.92 1.32 -21.71
CA PHE A 276 7.92 2.24 -22.25
C PHE A 276 7.86 3.57 -21.49
N TYR A 277 8.61 3.71 -20.40
CA TYR A 277 8.56 4.89 -19.52
C TYR A 277 8.96 6.20 -20.20
N ASP A 278 9.68 6.14 -21.31
CA ASP A 278 10.20 7.31 -22.00
C ASP A 278 9.14 8.18 -22.71
N GLY A 279 7.93 7.67 -22.98
CA GLY A 279 6.90 8.46 -23.64
C GLY A 279 5.71 7.68 -24.19
N GLY A 280 4.73 8.43 -24.68
CA GLY A 280 3.44 7.94 -25.18
C GLY A 280 2.45 7.67 -24.04
N SER A 281 1.16 7.60 -24.39
CA SER A 281 0.10 7.29 -23.42
C SER A 281 0.33 5.95 -22.71
N LEU A 282 0.87 4.95 -23.41
CA LEU A 282 1.25 3.67 -22.81
C LEU A 282 2.27 3.84 -21.69
N GLY A 283 3.32 4.63 -21.93
CA GLY A 283 4.34 4.95 -20.93
C GLY A 283 3.74 5.66 -19.71
N GLY A 284 2.83 6.60 -19.93
CA GLY A 284 2.12 7.32 -18.87
C GLY A 284 1.28 6.40 -17.98
N LEU A 285 0.55 5.46 -18.57
CA LEU A 285 -0.26 4.47 -17.85
C LEU A 285 0.61 3.52 -17.01
N LEU A 286 1.70 3.03 -17.59
CA LEU A 286 2.62 2.11 -16.90
C LEU A 286 3.39 2.80 -15.77
N LYS A 287 3.79 4.07 -15.97
CA LYS A 287 4.36 4.92 -14.90
C LYS A 287 3.36 5.17 -13.78
N TYR A 288 2.15 5.60 -14.11
CA TYR A 288 1.10 5.81 -13.10
C TYR A 288 0.87 4.55 -12.25
N ARG A 289 0.77 3.38 -12.90
CA ARG A 289 0.57 2.10 -12.21
C ARG A 289 1.69 1.82 -11.20
N SER A 290 2.95 1.90 -11.66
CA SER A 290 4.12 1.53 -10.86
C SER A 290 4.56 2.58 -9.84
N GLU A 291 4.49 3.87 -10.18
CA GLU A 291 4.96 4.98 -9.33
C GLU A 291 3.88 5.55 -8.41
N THR A 292 2.60 5.24 -8.63
CA THR A 292 1.51 5.84 -7.83
C THR A 292 0.47 4.83 -7.40
N LEU A 293 -0.16 4.09 -8.31
CA LEU A 293 -1.26 3.20 -7.95
C LEU A 293 -0.81 2.09 -6.98
N ASP A 294 0.23 1.36 -7.34
CA ASP A 294 0.76 0.25 -6.53
C ASP A 294 1.25 0.75 -5.14
N PRO A 295 2.10 1.81 -5.03
CA PRO A 295 2.46 2.38 -3.74
C PRO A 295 1.28 2.88 -2.91
N THR A 296 0.23 3.42 -3.56
CA THR A 296 -0.98 3.91 -2.87
C THR A 296 -1.79 2.76 -2.28
N GLN A 297 -1.97 1.67 -3.03
CA GLN A 297 -2.62 0.45 -2.53
C GLN A 297 -1.83 -0.14 -1.35
N ASN A 298 -0.51 -0.24 -1.48
CA ASN A 298 0.35 -0.71 -0.40
C ASN A 298 0.29 0.21 0.84
N ALA A 299 0.25 1.52 0.67
CA ALA A 299 0.17 2.46 1.79
C ALA A 299 -1.17 2.36 2.54
N LEU A 300 -2.28 2.27 1.80
CA LEU A 300 -3.60 2.07 2.39
C LEU A 300 -3.68 0.74 3.14
N GLY A 301 -3.20 -0.34 2.51
CA GLY A 301 -3.20 -1.67 3.10
C GLY A 301 -2.30 -1.77 4.34
N ARG A 302 -1.15 -1.07 4.34
CA ARG A 302 -0.29 -0.95 5.53
C ARG A 302 -1.02 -0.28 6.69
N ILE A 303 -1.73 0.81 6.44
CA ILE A 303 -2.53 1.50 7.48
C ILE A 303 -3.58 0.54 8.05
N ALA A 304 -4.30 -0.17 7.20
CA ALA A 304 -5.33 -1.12 7.60
C ALA A 304 -4.77 -2.28 8.45
N ILE A 305 -3.64 -2.87 8.02
CA ILE A 305 -2.96 -3.95 8.75
C ILE A 305 -2.42 -3.47 10.09
N ALA A 306 -1.74 -2.32 10.11
CA ALA A 306 -1.15 -1.78 11.32
C ALA A 306 -2.22 -1.42 12.35
N MET A 307 -3.32 -0.81 11.89
CA MET A 307 -4.46 -0.52 12.73
C MET A 307 -5.10 -1.80 13.26
N GLY A 308 -5.50 -2.71 12.37
CA GLY A 308 -6.16 -3.96 12.78
C GLY A 308 -5.30 -4.77 13.74
N THR A 309 -3.99 -4.87 13.49
CA THR A 309 -3.08 -5.62 14.35
C THR A 309 -2.86 -4.94 15.70
N ALA A 310 -2.59 -3.63 15.74
CA ALA A 310 -2.39 -2.90 17.00
C ALA A 310 -3.66 -2.96 17.88
N PHE A 311 -4.84 -2.78 17.27
CA PHE A 311 -6.10 -2.92 17.97
C PHE A 311 -6.34 -4.34 18.48
N ASN A 312 -6.07 -5.36 17.67
CA ASN A 312 -6.22 -6.76 18.09
C ASN A 312 -5.27 -7.12 19.24
N GLN A 313 -4.01 -6.70 19.17
CA GLN A 313 -3.03 -6.93 20.23
C GLN A 313 -3.47 -6.27 21.53
N GLN A 314 -3.92 -5.00 21.48
CA GLN A 314 -4.41 -4.29 22.66
C GLN A 314 -5.73 -4.86 23.19
N GLN A 315 -6.64 -5.33 22.31
CA GLN A 315 -7.91 -5.92 22.73
C GLN A 315 -7.69 -7.20 23.55
N LYS A 316 -6.76 -8.05 23.12
CA LYS A 316 -6.39 -9.28 23.84
C LYS A 316 -5.81 -9.03 25.23
N LEU A 317 -5.22 -7.86 25.45
CA LEU A 317 -4.69 -7.44 26.76
C LEU A 317 -5.76 -6.96 27.74
N GLY A 318 -7.03 -6.90 27.34
CA GLY A 318 -8.14 -6.54 28.23
C GLY A 318 -9.09 -7.69 28.54
N LEU A 319 -10.05 -7.41 29.42
CA LEU A 319 -11.21 -8.27 29.68
C LEU A 319 -12.50 -7.68 29.12
N ASP A 320 -13.31 -8.56 28.53
CA ASP A 320 -14.67 -8.30 28.04
C ASP A 320 -15.68 -8.15 29.20
N GLN A 321 -16.95 -7.87 28.89
CA GLN A 321 -17.98 -7.74 29.94
C GLN A 321 -18.26 -9.03 30.73
N ASN A 322 -17.86 -10.18 30.18
CA ASN A 322 -18.01 -11.49 30.80
C ASN A 322 -16.77 -11.87 31.65
N GLY A 323 -15.75 -11.01 31.70
CA GLY A 323 -14.48 -11.30 32.38
C GLY A 323 -13.55 -12.22 31.59
N ASN A 324 -13.82 -12.46 30.31
CA ASN A 324 -12.97 -13.26 29.43
C ASN A 324 -11.92 -12.36 28.74
N PRO A 325 -10.73 -12.91 28.40
CA PRO A 325 -9.77 -12.19 27.57
C PRO A 325 -10.38 -11.73 26.25
N GLY A 326 -10.00 -10.53 25.80
CA GLY A 326 -10.47 -10.00 24.53
C GLY A 326 -10.05 -10.85 23.32
N THR A 327 -10.87 -10.83 22.29
CA THR A 327 -10.64 -11.50 21.01
C THR A 327 -10.01 -10.54 19.99
N ASN A 328 -10.16 -10.78 18.69
CA ASN A 328 -9.74 -9.83 17.66
C ASN A 328 -10.89 -8.83 17.41
N MET A 329 -10.55 -7.54 17.33
CA MET A 329 -11.47 -6.48 16.90
C MET A 329 -11.67 -6.49 15.40
N PHE A 330 -10.59 -6.67 14.64
CA PHE A 330 -10.56 -6.63 13.18
C PHE A 330 -9.95 -7.90 12.59
N ASN A 331 -10.38 -8.29 11.39
CA ASN A 331 -9.64 -9.24 10.57
C ASN A 331 -8.58 -8.48 9.78
N VAL A 332 -7.39 -9.07 9.68
CA VAL A 332 -6.24 -8.52 8.92
C VAL A 332 -5.73 -9.59 7.96
N SER A 333 -5.27 -9.18 6.77
CA SER A 333 -4.70 -10.10 5.80
C SER A 333 -3.36 -10.65 6.25
N SER A 334 -3.03 -11.87 5.84
CA SER A 334 -1.64 -12.30 5.70
C SER A 334 -1.03 -11.72 4.41
N PRO A 335 0.32 -11.60 4.33
CA PRO A 335 1.00 -11.24 3.09
C PRO A 335 0.58 -12.12 1.92
N ASN A 336 0.41 -11.53 0.74
CA ASN A 336 0.10 -12.27 -0.47
C ASN A 336 1.36 -12.92 -1.05
N LEU A 337 1.28 -14.19 -1.41
CA LEU A 337 2.38 -14.95 -1.99
C LEU A 337 2.03 -15.36 -3.42
N ILE A 338 2.82 -14.88 -4.39
CA ILE A 338 2.62 -15.17 -5.81
C ILE A 338 3.85 -15.90 -6.34
N GLY A 339 3.68 -17.16 -6.73
CA GLY A 339 4.72 -17.92 -7.42
C GLY A 339 4.84 -17.50 -8.88
N PHE A 340 6.07 -17.36 -9.38
CA PHE A 340 6.27 -17.09 -10.80
C PHE A 340 5.86 -18.32 -11.62
N PRO A 341 5.27 -18.15 -12.82
CA PRO A 341 4.85 -19.27 -13.67
C PRO A 341 6.00 -20.22 -14.07
N THR A 342 7.26 -19.75 -13.98
CA THR A 342 8.47 -20.53 -14.24
C THR A 342 8.86 -21.46 -13.08
N ASN A 343 8.21 -21.32 -11.92
CA ASN A 343 8.52 -22.15 -10.75
C ASN A 343 8.12 -23.60 -10.99
N THR A 344 8.91 -24.51 -10.41
CA THR A 344 8.63 -25.95 -10.43
C THR A 344 8.37 -26.47 -9.02
N GLY A 345 7.48 -27.45 -8.88
CA GLY A 345 7.07 -27.98 -7.57
C GLY A 345 6.21 -27.01 -6.74
N THR A 346 5.95 -27.38 -5.49
CA THR A 346 5.20 -26.57 -4.52
C THR A 346 6.13 -26.04 -3.43
N THR A 347 5.80 -24.88 -2.86
CA THR A 347 6.46 -24.37 -1.66
C THR A 347 5.51 -24.42 -0.48
N ASN A 348 6.04 -24.65 0.72
CA ASN A 348 5.33 -24.48 1.99
C ASN A 348 5.68 -23.15 2.67
N LEU A 349 6.21 -22.18 1.92
CA LEU A 349 6.47 -20.85 2.45
C LEU A 349 5.20 -20.22 3.04
N THR A 350 5.28 -19.90 4.32
CA THR A 350 4.28 -19.15 5.07
C THR A 350 4.87 -17.80 5.47
N THR A 351 3.99 -16.80 5.53
CA THR A 351 4.34 -15.43 5.88
C THR A 351 3.36 -14.90 6.91
N THR A 352 3.87 -14.38 8.02
CA THR A 352 3.06 -13.79 9.10
C THR A 352 3.57 -12.40 9.43
N ILE A 353 2.66 -11.49 9.79
CA ILE A 353 3.02 -10.13 10.19
C ILE A 353 3.24 -10.15 11.70
N SER A 354 4.49 -10.01 12.12
CA SER A 354 4.91 -10.06 13.52
C SER A 354 5.02 -8.67 14.14
N ASP A 355 5.50 -7.69 13.37
CA ASP A 355 5.60 -6.29 13.80
C ASP A 355 5.05 -5.34 12.71
N PRO A 356 3.81 -4.85 12.86
CA PRO A 356 3.22 -3.92 11.91
C PRO A 356 3.94 -2.57 11.83
N SER A 357 4.68 -2.17 12.87
CA SER A 357 5.35 -0.87 12.91
C SER A 357 6.58 -0.80 12.02
N ALA A 358 7.19 -1.95 11.74
CA ALA A 358 8.31 -2.11 10.82
C ALA A 358 7.88 -2.33 9.36
N LEU A 359 6.58 -2.43 9.08
CA LEU A 359 6.09 -2.68 7.72
C LEU A 359 6.45 -1.53 6.77
N THR A 360 6.97 -1.90 5.61
CA THR A 360 7.25 -0.99 4.49
C THR A 360 6.08 -0.99 3.49
N THR A 361 6.11 -0.07 2.52
CA THR A 361 5.19 -0.02 1.36
C THR A 361 5.72 -0.79 0.15
N SER A 362 6.82 -1.53 0.29
CA SER A 362 7.44 -2.24 -0.81
C SER A 362 6.88 -3.66 -0.94
N ASP A 363 6.86 -4.14 -2.17
CA ASP A 363 6.79 -5.56 -2.48
C ASP A 363 8.21 -6.17 -2.42
N TYR A 364 8.29 -7.49 -2.31
CA TYR A 364 9.54 -8.25 -2.22
C TYR A 364 9.54 -9.39 -3.21
N THR A 365 10.73 -9.84 -3.63
CA THR A 365 10.90 -11.15 -4.25
C THR A 365 11.78 -12.03 -3.39
N LEU A 366 11.43 -13.29 -3.27
CA LEU A 366 12.22 -14.34 -2.65
C LEU A 366 12.64 -15.34 -3.71
N SER A 367 13.93 -15.45 -3.96
CA SER A 367 14.51 -16.41 -4.89
C SER A 367 15.36 -17.43 -4.15
N TYR A 368 15.38 -18.68 -4.64
CA TYR A 368 16.20 -19.75 -4.07
C TYR A 368 17.14 -20.32 -5.13
N ASP A 369 18.45 -20.32 -4.87
CA ASP A 369 19.49 -20.79 -5.82
C ASP A 369 19.91 -22.25 -5.58
N GLY A 370 19.23 -22.97 -4.67
CA GLY A 370 19.61 -24.32 -4.24
C GLY A 370 20.39 -24.35 -2.92
N THR A 371 20.90 -23.21 -2.44
CA THR A 371 21.62 -23.06 -1.16
C THR A 371 21.12 -21.87 -0.34
N ASN A 372 20.94 -20.72 -0.99
CA ASN A 372 20.61 -19.44 -0.38
C ASN A 372 19.23 -18.95 -0.79
N TYR A 373 18.57 -18.32 0.17
CA TYR A 373 17.33 -17.58 0.01
C TYR A 373 17.67 -16.09 -0.12
N THR A 374 17.42 -15.50 -1.28
CA THR A 374 17.68 -14.08 -1.54
C THR A 374 16.37 -13.31 -1.59
N PHE A 375 16.17 -12.45 -0.58
CA PHE A 375 15.11 -11.45 -0.55
C PHE A 375 15.57 -10.21 -1.29
N THR A 376 14.79 -9.72 -2.25
CA THR A 376 15.03 -8.43 -2.93
C THR A 376 13.85 -7.50 -2.66
N ARG A 377 14.09 -6.35 -2.04
CA ARG A 377 13.07 -5.31 -1.87
C ARG A 377 12.90 -4.56 -3.18
N LEU A 378 11.68 -4.52 -3.73
CA LEU A 378 11.44 -3.95 -5.06
C LEU A 378 11.48 -2.42 -5.11
N SER A 379 11.32 -1.73 -3.98
CA SER A 379 11.39 -0.26 -3.94
C SER A 379 12.80 0.30 -4.15
N ASP A 380 13.84 -0.41 -3.70
CA ASP A 380 15.24 0.07 -3.69
C ASP A 380 16.24 -0.96 -4.24
N ASN A 381 15.78 -2.15 -4.62
CA ASN A 381 16.59 -3.29 -5.07
C ASN A 381 17.60 -3.80 -4.04
N THR A 382 17.39 -3.51 -2.75
CA THR A 382 18.24 -4.03 -1.67
C THR A 382 18.07 -5.55 -1.57
N LYS A 383 19.19 -6.26 -1.50
CA LYS A 383 19.23 -7.73 -1.40
C LYS A 383 19.66 -8.17 -0.01
N THR A 384 18.90 -9.07 0.59
CA THR A 384 19.21 -9.73 1.86
C THR A 384 19.28 -11.23 1.62
N VAL A 385 20.46 -11.82 1.86
CA VAL A 385 20.70 -13.25 1.66
C VAL A 385 20.59 -13.99 3.00
N LYS A 386 19.94 -15.15 2.98
CA LYS A 386 19.72 -16.03 4.14
C LYS A 386 19.99 -17.47 3.78
N VAL A 387 20.38 -18.27 4.76
CA VAL A 387 20.56 -19.73 4.63
C VAL A 387 19.47 -20.48 5.40
N ALA A 388 19.31 -21.77 5.15
CA ALA A 388 18.26 -22.57 5.80
C ALA A 388 18.30 -22.52 7.34
N GLY A 389 19.50 -22.40 7.93
CA GLY A 389 19.67 -22.29 9.39
C GLY A 389 19.22 -20.95 9.99
N ASP A 390 18.95 -19.93 9.18
CA ASP A 390 18.49 -18.62 9.65
C ASP A 390 16.98 -18.56 9.93
N PHE A 391 16.21 -19.57 9.50
CA PHE A 391 14.75 -19.55 9.62
C PHE A 391 14.28 -19.97 11.03
N PRO A 392 13.22 -19.35 11.57
CA PRO A 392 12.36 -18.34 10.95
C PRO A 392 13.04 -16.97 10.82
N VAL A 393 12.93 -16.34 9.65
CA VAL A 393 13.53 -15.03 9.36
C VAL A 393 12.47 -13.94 9.49
N THR A 394 12.74 -12.87 10.21
CA THR A 394 11.90 -11.66 10.21
C THR A 394 12.60 -10.53 9.45
N LEU A 395 11.94 -9.98 8.43
CA LEU A 395 12.39 -8.81 7.66
C LEU A 395 11.25 -7.80 7.58
N ASP A 396 11.53 -6.54 7.90
CA ASP A 396 10.59 -5.43 7.76
C ASP A 396 9.19 -5.72 8.35
N GLY A 397 9.16 -6.40 9.52
CA GLY A 397 7.93 -6.74 10.23
C GLY A 397 7.20 -8.01 9.77
N VAL A 398 7.72 -8.70 8.75
CA VAL A 398 7.17 -9.96 8.22
C VAL A 398 8.09 -11.12 8.59
N THR A 399 7.52 -12.15 9.19
CA THR A 399 8.21 -13.41 9.48
C THR A 399 7.93 -14.43 8.38
N TYR A 400 9.00 -15.04 7.87
CA TYR A 400 9.01 -16.03 6.79
C TYR A 400 9.43 -17.39 7.38
N SER A 401 8.67 -18.45 7.08
CA SER A 401 8.97 -19.81 7.56
C SER A 401 8.27 -20.89 6.72
N ASP A 402 8.49 -22.16 7.06
CA ASP A 402 7.78 -23.31 6.51
C ASP A 402 6.42 -23.61 7.17
N GLY A 403 6.04 -22.83 8.20
CA GLY A 403 4.82 -23.02 8.98
C GLY A 403 4.84 -24.24 9.92
N GLY A 404 5.98 -24.92 10.05
CA GLY A 404 6.18 -26.05 10.94
C GLY A 404 6.29 -25.68 12.42
N THR A 405 6.27 -26.69 13.28
CA THR A 405 6.51 -26.54 14.72
C THR A 405 7.58 -27.56 15.14
N PRO A 406 8.86 -27.16 15.31
CA PRO A 406 9.40 -25.80 15.22
C PRO A 406 9.45 -25.28 13.77
N ALA A 407 9.29 -23.96 13.61
CA ALA A 407 9.32 -23.31 12.31
C ALA A 407 10.74 -23.34 11.72
N GLY A 408 10.87 -23.72 10.46
CA GLY A 408 12.13 -23.87 9.73
C GLY A 408 12.10 -23.21 8.36
N ALA A 409 13.09 -23.55 7.53
CA ALA A 409 13.23 -23.01 6.19
C ALA A 409 12.21 -23.61 5.22
N PRO A 410 11.61 -22.79 4.35
CA PRO A 410 10.61 -23.26 3.39
C PRO A 410 11.25 -24.15 2.33
N THR A 411 10.56 -25.22 1.96
CA THR A 411 10.91 -26.05 0.82
C THR A 411 10.68 -25.28 -0.48
N MET A 412 11.74 -25.11 -1.27
CA MET A 412 11.72 -24.42 -2.57
C MET A 412 12.64 -25.16 -3.54
N ALA A 413 12.23 -25.34 -4.79
CA ALA A 413 13.10 -25.88 -5.83
C ALA A 413 14.12 -24.81 -6.27
N SER A 414 15.33 -25.24 -6.64
CA SER A 414 16.37 -24.35 -7.15
C SER A 414 15.89 -23.60 -8.39
N GLY A 415 16.10 -22.29 -8.42
CA GLY A 415 15.62 -21.39 -9.47
C GLY A 415 14.22 -20.82 -9.24
N ASN A 416 13.47 -21.30 -8.23
CA ASN A 416 12.13 -20.76 -7.96
C ASN A 416 12.20 -19.35 -7.37
N THR A 417 11.26 -18.50 -7.80
CA THR A 417 11.09 -17.13 -7.31
C THR A 417 9.64 -16.86 -6.96
N TYR A 418 9.40 -16.25 -5.80
CA TYR A 418 8.07 -15.83 -5.36
C TYR A 418 8.06 -14.32 -5.13
N LYS A 419 7.02 -13.65 -5.61
CA LYS A 419 6.71 -12.27 -5.23
C LYS A 419 5.85 -12.28 -3.97
N ILE A 420 6.21 -11.42 -3.03
CA ILE A 420 5.57 -11.28 -1.73
C ILE A 420 5.07 -9.84 -1.63
N GLN A 421 3.78 -9.69 -1.34
CA GLN A 421 3.15 -8.39 -1.16
C GLN A 421 2.60 -8.30 0.26
N PRO A 422 3.38 -7.76 1.22
CA PRO A 422 2.99 -7.69 2.62
C PRO A 422 1.70 -6.92 2.85
N THR A 423 1.51 -5.84 2.09
CA THR A 423 0.47 -4.84 2.39
C THR A 423 -0.62 -4.72 1.33
N ALA A 424 -0.44 -5.23 0.11
CA ALA A 424 -1.35 -5.01 -1.01
C ALA A 424 -2.81 -5.43 -0.71
N ASN A 425 -3.00 -6.57 -0.04
CA ASN A 425 -4.33 -7.08 0.33
C ASN A 425 -4.84 -6.57 1.69
N GLY A 426 -4.06 -5.72 2.37
CA GLY A 426 -4.36 -5.22 3.71
C GLY A 426 -5.71 -4.54 3.79
N ALA A 427 -6.01 -3.67 2.83
CA ALA A 427 -7.27 -2.94 2.80
C ALA A 427 -8.45 -3.82 2.37
N THR A 428 -8.22 -4.83 1.52
CA THR A 428 -9.26 -5.74 1.02
C THR A 428 -9.74 -6.72 2.10
N ALA A 429 -8.83 -7.23 2.94
CA ALA A 429 -9.20 -8.15 4.03
C ALA A 429 -9.65 -7.45 5.31
N PHE A 430 -9.46 -6.13 5.41
CA PHE A 430 -9.76 -5.35 6.60
C PHE A 430 -11.27 -5.35 6.86
N SER A 431 -11.70 -6.02 7.92
CA SER A 431 -13.12 -6.13 8.28
C SER A 431 -13.31 -6.19 9.79
N LEU A 432 -14.51 -5.87 10.27
CA LEU A 432 -14.84 -5.96 11.68
C LEU A 432 -15.06 -7.44 12.07
N ALA A 433 -14.30 -7.94 13.04
CA ALA A 433 -14.43 -9.31 13.55
C ALA A 433 -15.45 -9.41 14.70
N LEU A 434 -15.63 -8.33 15.47
CA LEU A 434 -16.60 -8.29 16.56
C LEU A 434 -18.02 -8.06 16.05
N ASN A 435 -18.95 -8.88 16.52
CA ASN A 435 -20.38 -8.78 16.23
C ASN A 435 -21.24 -8.46 17.47
N ASN A 436 -20.61 -8.33 18.64
CA ASN A 436 -21.30 -8.12 19.91
C ASN A 436 -20.53 -7.12 20.79
N THR A 437 -21.26 -6.16 21.38
CA THR A 437 -20.74 -5.12 22.27
C THR A 437 -20.12 -5.66 23.56
N GLN A 438 -20.57 -6.84 24.02
CA GLN A 438 -20.06 -7.48 25.23
C GLN A 438 -18.61 -7.92 25.08
N LEU A 439 -18.20 -8.26 23.86
CA LEU A 439 -16.85 -8.73 23.52
C LEU A 439 -15.81 -7.60 23.50
N LEU A 440 -16.22 -6.33 23.61
CA LEU A 440 -15.30 -5.21 23.72
C LEU A 440 -14.57 -5.26 25.07
N ALA A 441 -13.27 -5.52 25.02
CA ALA A 441 -12.45 -5.70 26.20
C ALA A 441 -11.95 -4.35 26.75
N THR A 442 -12.69 -3.75 27.69
CA THR A 442 -12.42 -2.40 28.20
C THR A 442 -11.59 -2.37 29.47
N ALA A 443 -11.60 -3.46 30.23
CA ALA A 443 -10.94 -3.56 31.53
C ALA A 443 -9.53 -4.12 31.43
N ALA A 444 -8.65 -3.76 32.37
CA ALA A 444 -7.40 -4.50 32.52
C ALA A 444 -7.67 -5.82 33.27
N PRO A 445 -6.91 -6.89 33.01
CA PRO A 445 -7.13 -8.20 33.60
C PRO A 445 -6.64 -8.34 35.03
N ILE A 446 -5.91 -7.33 35.53
CA ILE A 446 -5.37 -7.29 36.89
C ILE A 446 -5.98 -6.15 37.69
N SER A 447 -5.99 -6.30 39.01
CA SER A 447 -6.28 -5.24 39.96
C SER A 447 -5.16 -5.19 41.00
N THR A 448 -4.89 -3.99 41.50
CA THR A 448 -3.90 -3.76 42.56
C THR A 448 -4.60 -3.11 43.75
N SER A 449 -4.21 -3.49 44.95
CA SER A 449 -4.73 -2.88 46.17
C SER A 449 -3.61 -2.67 47.20
N ALA A 450 -3.79 -1.66 48.03
CA ALA A 450 -3.03 -1.47 49.26
C ALA A 450 -3.95 -1.80 50.45
N ASN A 451 -3.38 -2.26 51.57
CA ASN A 451 -4.20 -2.50 52.77
C ASN A 451 -4.73 -1.18 53.34
N ALA A 452 -6.04 -0.98 53.24
CA ALA A 452 -6.78 0.08 53.91
C ALA A 452 -7.26 -0.37 55.30
N THR A 453 -7.69 0.57 56.14
CA THR A 453 -8.28 0.31 57.47
C THR A 453 -9.41 -0.71 57.36
N ASN A 454 -9.28 -1.84 58.06
CA ASN A 454 -10.23 -2.96 58.11
C ASN A 454 -10.32 -3.85 56.85
N ASN A 455 -9.24 -3.96 56.05
CA ASN A 455 -9.17 -4.96 54.98
C ASN A 455 -8.89 -6.38 55.54
N VAL A 456 -9.27 -7.42 54.80
CA VAL A 456 -8.96 -8.83 55.11
C VAL A 456 -7.98 -9.38 54.09
N ASN A 457 -6.95 -10.05 54.59
CA ASN A 457 -6.12 -10.90 53.76
C ASN A 457 -6.88 -12.21 53.53
N ALA A 458 -7.62 -12.24 52.42
CA ALA A 458 -8.13 -13.48 51.86
C ALA A 458 -6.97 -14.17 51.12
N SER A 459 -6.49 -15.27 51.67
CA SER A 459 -5.34 -15.99 51.11
C SER A 459 -5.70 -17.44 50.81
N THR A 460 -5.22 -17.91 49.66
CA THR A 460 -5.17 -19.33 49.31
C THR A 460 -3.71 -19.78 49.38
N PRO A 461 -3.36 -20.69 50.30
CA PRO A 461 -1.99 -21.16 50.41
C PRO A 461 -1.45 -21.71 49.09
N ALA A 462 -0.13 -21.59 48.89
CA ALA A 462 0.53 -22.10 47.70
C ALA A 462 0.34 -23.62 47.53
N THR A 463 0.09 -24.34 48.64
CA THR A 463 -0.22 -25.78 48.70
C THR A 463 -1.56 -26.15 48.11
N ASN A 464 -2.47 -25.20 47.85
CA ASN A 464 -3.75 -25.52 47.21
C ASN A 464 -3.52 -25.98 45.76
N THR A 465 -4.10 -27.12 45.41
CA THR A 465 -4.00 -27.76 44.08
C THR A 465 -5.27 -27.63 43.26
N GLY A 466 -6.40 -27.25 43.86
CA GLY A 466 -7.65 -26.98 43.15
C GLY A 466 -7.63 -25.65 42.39
N ASN A 467 -8.59 -25.48 41.49
CA ASN A 467 -8.76 -24.27 40.68
C ASN A 467 -9.75 -23.27 41.31
N ALA A 468 -10.08 -23.45 42.60
CA ALA A 468 -11.04 -22.60 43.28
C ALA A 468 -10.47 -21.23 43.65
N ILE A 469 -11.27 -20.18 43.44
CA ILE A 469 -10.88 -18.78 43.63
C ILE A 469 -11.90 -18.10 44.56
N ILE A 470 -11.39 -17.31 45.51
CA ILE A 470 -12.20 -16.44 46.37
C ILE A 470 -12.60 -15.20 45.55
N SER A 471 -13.89 -14.90 45.49
CA SER A 471 -14.46 -13.71 44.84
C SER A 471 -15.47 -13.02 45.76
N ASN A 472 -15.90 -11.80 45.37
CA ASN A 472 -16.96 -11.03 46.05
C ASN A 472 -16.83 -10.94 47.57
N THR A 473 -15.60 -10.76 48.06
CA THR A 473 -15.34 -10.65 49.50
C THR A 473 -15.88 -9.32 50.04
N SER A 474 -16.76 -9.41 51.02
CA SER A 474 -17.33 -8.29 51.77
C SER A 474 -17.14 -8.53 53.26
N LEU A 475 -16.94 -7.44 54.00
CA LEU A 475 -16.56 -7.48 55.41
C LEU A 475 -17.43 -6.55 56.22
N ASP A 476 -17.86 -7.03 57.38
CA ASP A 476 -18.43 -6.21 58.43
C ASP A 476 -17.34 -5.93 59.50
N PRO A 477 -16.80 -4.70 59.54
CA PRO A 477 -15.74 -4.32 60.47
C PRO A 477 -16.22 -4.29 61.93
N ALA A 478 -17.53 -4.29 62.19
CA ALA A 478 -18.05 -4.37 63.55
C ALA A 478 -17.87 -5.76 64.16
N THR A 479 -17.89 -6.80 63.33
CA THR A 479 -17.93 -8.22 63.75
C THR A 479 -16.63 -8.97 63.45
N PHE A 480 -15.87 -8.61 62.42
CA PHE A 480 -14.55 -9.21 62.11
C PHE A 480 -13.37 -8.29 62.48
N LYS A 481 -12.85 -8.44 63.70
CA LYS A 481 -11.84 -7.55 64.32
C LYS A 481 -10.42 -8.12 64.27
N GLN A 482 -9.41 -7.24 64.33
CA GLN A 482 -7.98 -7.61 64.40
C GLN A 482 -7.73 -8.63 65.53
N GLY A 483 -7.00 -9.70 65.22
CA GLY A 483 -6.77 -10.84 66.13
C GLY A 483 -7.72 -12.03 65.89
N SER A 484 -8.82 -11.82 65.17
CA SER A 484 -9.68 -12.91 64.68
C SER A 484 -9.17 -13.47 63.35
N SER A 485 -9.36 -14.76 63.09
CA SER A 485 -9.17 -15.35 61.75
C SER A 485 -10.14 -16.50 61.53
N VAL A 486 -10.46 -16.79 60.27
CA VAL A 486 -11.23 -17.97 59.87
C VAL A 486 -10.58 -18.65 58.67
N SER A 487 -10.45 -19.97 58.71
CA SER A 487 -9.99 -20.81 57.61
C SER A 487 -11.11 -21.76 57.20
N PHE A 488 -11.34 -21.92 55.90
CA PHE A 488 -12.20 -22.95 55.35
C PHE A 488 -11.33 -24.02 54.68
N THR A 489 -11.41 -25.26 55.16
CA THR A 489 -10.66 -26.38 54.58
C THR A 489 -11.58 -27.28 53.78
N ALA A 490 -11.17 -27.61 52.55
CA ALA A 490 -11.87 -28.54 51.66
C ALA A 490 -11.59 -30.00 52.02
N SER A 491 -12.65 -30.80 52.03
CA SER A 491 -12.65 -32.24 52.30
C SER A 491 -13.66 -32.94 51.39
N LEU A 492 -13.66 -34.28 51.36
CA LEU A 492 -14.64 -35.07 50.63
C LEU A 492 -15.50 -35.89 51.59
N SER A 493 -16.80 -35.93 51.33
CA SER A 493 -17.72 -36.92 51.87
C SER A 493 -18.33 -37.68 50.69
N GLY A 494 -17.84 -38.89 50.44
CA GLY A 494 -18.11 -39.61 49.18
C GLY A 494 -17.53 -38.85 47.97
N ALA A 495 -18.37 -38.53 46.98
CA ALA A 495 -17.98 -37.75 45.80
C ALA A 495 -18.24 -36.23 45.93
N GLN A 496 -18.79 -35.77 47.06
CA GLN A 496 -19.18 -34.38 47.27
C GLN A 496 -18.11 -33.62 48.07
N VAL A 497 -17.70 -32.45 47.55
CA VAL A 497 -16.79 -31.55 48.26
C VAL A 497 -17.53 -30.90 49.42
N GLN A 498 -16.88 -30.87 50.58
CA GLN A 498 -17.37 -30.18 51.77
C GLN A 498 -16.33 -29.18 52.29
N LEU A 499 -16.81 -28.06 52.83
CA LEU A 499 -15.98 -27.06 53.51
C LEU A 499 -16.23 -27.11 55.01
N THR A 500 -15.16 -26.98 55.80
CA THR A 500 -15.25 -26.86 57.26
C THR A 500 -14.56 -25.59 57.71
N ALA A 501 -15.25 -24.75 58.50
CA ALA A 501 -14.72 -23.51 59.03
C ALA A 501 -14.00 -23.71 60.37
N ALA A 502 -12.80 -23.16 60.50
CA ALA A 502 -12.02 -23.12 61.74
C ALA A 502 -11.72 -21.67 62.13
N TRP A 503 -12.19 -21.25 63.31
CA TRP A 503 -12.03 -19.89 63.83
C TRP A 503 -10.92 -19.79 64.87
N THR A 504 -10.20 -18.68 64.87
CA THR A 504 -9.30 -18.26 65.96
C THR A 504 -9.70 -16.86 66.44
N GLY A 505 -9.68 -16.61 67.75
CA GLY A 505 -9.90 -15.26 68.31
C GLY A 505 -11.36 -14.79 68.43
N ALA A 506 -12.35 -15.58 68.00
CA ALA A 506 -13.78 -15.32 68.19
C ALA A 506 -14.42 -16.41 69.06
N ALA A 507 -14.98 -16.04 70.22
CA ALA A 507 -15.68 -16.94 71.14
C ALA A 507 -17.03 -16.33 71.57
N PRO A 508 -18.18 -17.00 71.33
CA PRO A 508 -18.33 -18.26 70.60
C PRO A 508 -18.04 -18.10 69.10
N ALA A 509 -17.58 -19.18 68.46
CA ALA A 509 -17.27 -19.18 67.04
C ALA A 509 -18.56 -18.95 66.20
N PRO A 510 -18.56 -18.00 65.25
CA PRO A 510 -19.73 -17.67 64.44
C PRO A 510 -20.20 -18.84 63.56
N ALA A 511 -21.51 -19.03 63.44
CA ALA A 511 -22.09 -19.97 62.47
C ALA A 511 -21.70 -19.60 61.03
N VAL A 512 -21.71 -20.58 60.13
CA VAL A 512 -21.52 -20.39 58.69
C VAL A 512 -22.89 -20.40 58.03
N THR A 513 -23.27 -19.31 57.39
CA THR A 513 -24.41 -19.26 56.47
C THR A 513 -23.92 -19.33 55.03
N PHE A 514 -24.71 -19.93 54.15
CA PHE A 514 -24.37 -19.99 52.73
C PHE A 514 -25.61 -19.86 51.84
N THR A 515 -25.40 -19.41 50.61
CA THR A 515 -26.42 -19.29 49.55
C THR A 515 -25.87 -19.94 48.29
N ASN A 516 -26.55 -20.97 47.78
CA ASN A 516 -26.20 -21.64 46.53
C ASN A 516 -26.58 -20.78 45.31
N PRO A 517 -25.99 -21.06 44.13
CA PRO A 517 -26.32 -20.35 42.90
C PRO A 517 -27.80 -20.44 42.47
N ASP A 518 -28.52 -21.47 42.92
CA ASP A 518 -29.96 -21.66 42.69
C ASP A 518 -30.84 -20.82 43.64
N GLY A 519 -30.24 -20.04 44.55
CA GLY A 519 -30.90 -19.20 45.53
C GLY A 519 -31.24 -19.88 46.85
N THR A 520 -30.96 -21.17 47.01
CA THR A 520 -31.21 -21.88 48.29
C THR A 520 -30.19 -21.46 49.35
N THR A 521 -30.65 -21.28 50.60
CA THR A 521 -29.80 -20.85 51.72
C THR A 521 -29.70 -21.92 52.81
N GLY A 522 -28.59 -21.93 53.54
CA GLY A 522 -28.36 -22.85 54.66
C GLY A 522 -27.51 -22.22 55.76
N SER A 523 -27.50 -22.85 56.94
CA SER A 523 -26.69 -22.42 58.09
C SER A 523 -26.19 -23.64 58.85
N VAL A 524 -24.92 -23.66 59.20
CA VAL A 524 -24.30 -24.70 60.04
C VAL A 524 -23.50 -24.08 61.19
N PRO A 525 -23.42 -24.74 62.36
CA PRO A 525 -22.54 -24.32 63.43
C PRO A 525 -21.07 -24.28 62.98
N ALA A 526 -20.27 -23.40 63.59
CA ALA A 526 -18.82 -23.36 63.36
C ALA A 526 -18.18 -24.75 63.56
N GLY A 527 -17.23 -25.12 62.70
CA GLY A 527 -16.57 -26.43 62.75
C GLY A 527 -17.37 -27.59 62.15
N THR A 528 -18.60 -27.37 61.70
CA THR A 528 -19.39 -28.40 61.00
C THR A 528 -19.12 -28.32 59.50
N ALA A 529 -18.91 -29.48 58.87
CA ALA A 529 -18.73 -29.58 57.42
C ALA A 529 -20.06 -29.31 56.69
N PHE A 530 -20.02 -28.57 55.59
CA PHE A 530 -21.18 -28.32 54.73
C PHE A 530 -20.82 -28.54 53.26
N ASN A 531 -21.80 -28.96 52.47
CA ASN A 531 -21.62 -29.26 51.06
C ASN A 531 -21.28 -28.00 50.26
N TYR A 532 -20.31 -28.12 49.37
CA TYR A 532 -19.87 -27.06 48.47
C TYR A 532 -20.47 -27.24 47.07
N THR A 533 -20.87 -26.11 46.48
CA THR A 533 -21.38 -25.97 45.12
C THR A 533 -20.65 -24.79 44.48
N PRO A 534 -20.06 -24.94 43.28
CA PRO A 534 -19.37 -23.85 42.60
C PRO A 534 -20.22 -22.58 42.50
N GLY A 535 -19.68 -21.44 42.96
CA GLY A 535 -20.36 -20.15 42.93
C GLY A 535 -21.24 -19.84 44.14
N MET A 536 -21.28 -20.70 45.18
CA MET A 536 -21.99 -20.37 46.41
C MET A 536 -21.36 -19.16 47.14
N THR A 537 -22.22 -18.36 47.77
CA THR A 537 -21.82 -17.31 48.70
C THR A 537 -21.80 -17.88 50.11
N ILE A 538 -20.70 -17.70 50.83
CA ILE A 538 -20.46 -18.20 52.19
C ILE A 538 -20.24 -16.98 53.09
N SER A 539 -20.90 -16.95 54.23
CA SER A 539 -20.78 -15.90 55.23
C SER A 539 -20.57 -16.48 56.62
N SER A 540 -19.61 -15.96 57.37
CA SER A 540 -19.38 -16.33 58.76
C SER A 540 -18.71 -15.18 59.49
N GLY A 541 -19.26 -14.79 60.64
CA GLY A 541 -18.59 -13.88 61.58
C GLY A 541 -18.17 -12.53 61.01
N GLY A 542 -18.96 -11.98 60.09
CA GLY A 542 -18.67 -10.71 59.42
C GLY A 542 -17.84 -10.84 58.13
N VAL A 543 -17.37 -12.03 57.76
CA VAL A 543 -16.73 -12.29 56.46
C VAL A 543 -17.75 -12.91 55.53
N THR A 544 -17.98 -12.29 54.37
CA THR A 544 -18.81 -12.85 53.29
C THR A 544 -17.96 -12.97 52.03
N TYR A 545 -18.01 -14.08 51.32
CA TYR A 545 -17.28 -14.27 50.07
C TYR A 545 -18.01 -15.29 49.19
N ALA A 546 -17.72 -15.30 47.90
CA ALA A 546 -18.09 -16.37 47.00
C ALA A 546 -16.86 -17.22 46.67
N LEU A 547 -17.06 -18.50 46.42
CA LEU A 547 -16.00 -19.39 45.96
C LEU A 547 -16.39 -19.95 44.59
N THR A 548 -15.64 -19.63 43.54
CA THR A 548 -15.85 -20.16 42.18
C THR A 548 -14.81 -21.22 41.86
N GLY A 549 -15.16 -22.22 41.03
CA GLY A 549 -14.26 -23.35 40.70
C GLY A 549 -14.50 -24.60 41.56
N THR A 550 -13.53 -25.51 41.60
CA THR A 550 -13.60 -26.77 42.34
C THR A 550 -12.36 -26.93 43.23
N PRO A 551 -12.52 -26.82 44.57
CA PRO A 551 -11.44 -27.08 45.51
C PRO A 551 -10.99 -28.55 45.43
N SER A 552 -9.69 -28.78 45.58
CA SER A 552 -9.14 -30.11 45.87
C SER A 552 -9.18 -30.40 47.37
N VAL A 553 -9.14 -31.68 47.74
CA VAL A 553 -9.03 -32.08 49.16
C VAL A 553 -7.78 -31.46 49.78
N GLY A 554 -7.95 -30.82 50.93
CA GLY A 554 -6.87 -30.13 51.64
C GLY A 554 -6.66 -28.68 51.24
N ASP A 555 -7.35 -28.17 50.21
CA ASP A 555 -7.30 -26.74 49.89
C ASP A 555 -7.83 -25.90 51.05
N GLN A 556 -7.13 -24.82 51.37
CA GLN A 556 -7.50 -23.89 52.45
C GLN A 556 -7.82 -22.49 51.92
N PHE A 557 -8.84 -21.86 52.50
CA PHE A 557 -9.25 -20.48 52.19
C PHE A 557 -9.26 -19.68 53.49
N ASN A 558 -8.23 -18.86 53.67
CA ASN A 558 -7.93 -18.22 54.94
C ASN A 558 -8.30 -16.74 54.90
N PHE A 559 -8.90 -16.24 55.97
CA PHE A 559 -9.32 -14.86 56.13
C PHE A 559 -8.80 -14.34 57.48
N ALA A 560 -8.00 -13.29 57.46
CA ALA A 560 -7.57 -12.58 58.65
C ALA A 560 -7.58 -11.05 58.40
N PRO A 561 -8.02 -10.21 59.34
CA PRO A 561 -7.92 -8.77 59.22
C PRO A 561 -6.44 -8.36 59.18
N VAL A 562 -6.09 -7.53 58.21
CA VAL A 562 -4.76 -6.94 58.09
C VAL A 562 -4.79 -5.49 58.56
N ALA A 563 -3.71 -5.08 59.24
CA ALA A 563 -3.53 -3.69 59.61
C ALA A 563 -3.43 -2.81 58.35
N ALA A 564 -3.96 -1.59 58.42
CA ALA A 564 -3.73 -0.60 57.39
C ALA A 564 -2.23 -0.35 57.21
N ASN A 565 -1.82 -0.06 55.97
CA ASN A 565 -0.45 0.38 55.71
C ASN A 565 -0.17 1.66 56.51
N LYS A 566 0.98 1.69 57.19
CA LYS A 566 1.41 2.81 58.04
C LYS A 566 2.24 3.82 57.27
N GLY A 567 2.91 3.39 56.20
CA GLY A 567 3.70 4.25 55.34
C GLY A 567 2.85 5.09 54.38
N THR A 568 3.52 5.99 53.66
CA THR A 568 2.90 6.84 52.61
C THR A 568 2.90 6.17 51.25
N ALA A 569 3.36 4.93 51.15
CA ALA A 569 3.50 4.23 49.89
C ALA A 569 2.15 3.84 49.28
N THR A 570 2.01 4.07 47.98
CA THR A 570 0.85 3.70 47.17
C THR A 570 1.30 2.80 46.01
N ILE A 571 0.40 1.93 45.57
CA ILE A 571 0.55 1.16 44.34
C ILE A 571 -0.36 1.76 43.27
N ASN A 572 0.15 1.95 42.06
CA ASN A 572 -0.69 2.35 40.93
C ASN A 572 -1.61 1.19 40.50
N ALA A 573 -2.62 1.45 39.68
CA ALA A 573 -3.58 0.42 39.25
C ALA A 573 -2.92 -0.78 38.51
N GLY A 574 -1.72 -0.59 37.98
CA GLY A 574 -1.03 -1.55 37.13
C GLY A 574 -1.62 -1.68 35.71
N SER A 575 -0.86 -2.32 34.83
CA SER A 575 -1.24 -2.68 33.46
C SER A 575 -0.63 -4.03 33.05
N VAL A 576 -1.02 -4.54 31.89
CA VAL A 576 -0.42 -5.76 31.31
C VAL A 576 0.20 -5.48 29.95
N THR A 577 1.20 -6.27 29.58
CA THR A 577 1.92 -6.21 28.30
C THR A 577 1.78 -7.53 27.54
N ALA A 578 2.20 -7.56 26.27
CA ALA A 578 2.10 -8.75 25.40
C ALA A 578 2.59 -10.08 26.03
N PRO A 579 3.69 -10.11 26.81
CA PRO A 579 4.13 -11.32 27.52
C PRO A 579 3.04 -11.98 28.38
N TYR A 580 2.12 -11.20 28.96
CA TYR A 580 1.01 -11.69 29.79
C TYR A 580 0.15 -12.77 29.10
N LEU A 581 0.00 -12.68 27.76
CA LEU A 581 -0.79 -13.62 26.97
C LEU A 581 -0.04 -14.91 26.63
N THR A 582 1.28 -14.88 26.72
CA THR A 582 2.17 -15.97 26.29
C THR A 582 2.82 -16.71 27.45
N THR A 583 2.76 -16.14 28.66
CA THR A 583 3.30 -16.78 29.86
C THR A 583 2.45 -17.99 30.24
N THR A 584 3.08 -19.16 30.35
CA THR A 584 2.46 -20.39 30.90
C THR A 584 2.24 -20.34 32.41
N THR A 585 2.79 -19.31 33.08
CA THR A 585 2.63 -19.01 34.50
C THR A 585 2.31 -17.53 34.72
N PRO A 586 1.10 -17.06 34.37
CA PRO A 586 0.63 -15.73 34.80
C PRO A 586 0.71 -15.62 36.33
N LEU A 587 0.57 -14.42 36.90
CA LEU A 587 0.24 -14.29 38.33
C LEU A 587 -1.18 -14.84 38.57
N THR A 588 -1.33 -16.17 38.51
CA THR A 588 -2.62 -16.89 38.55
C THR A 588 -3.21 -16.94 39.96
N LYS A 589 -2.39 -16.65 40.98
CA LYS A 589 -2.80 -16.48 42.38
C LYS A 589 -2.56 -15.03 42.80
N PRO A 590 -3.39 -14.47 43.71
CA PRO A 590 -3.12 -13.17 44.31
C PRO A 590 -1.69 -13.11 44.84
N THR A 591 -0.95 -12.09 44.42
CA THR A 591 0.47 -11.90 44.74
C THR A 591 0.60 -10.72 45.68
N THR A 592 1.16 -10.96 46.86
CA THR A 592 1.33 -9.95 47.91
C THR A 592 2.80 -9.55 48.02
N LEU A 593 3.04 -8.24 48.01
CA LEU A 593 4.32 -7.60 48.29
C LEU A 593 4.27 -7.06 49.72
N THR A 594 5.12 -7.56 50.61
CA THR A 594 5.23 -7.08 52.00
C THR A 594 6.55 -6.36 52.20
N TYR A 595 6.53 -5.09 52.61
CA TYR A 595 7.75 -4.33 52.83
C TYR A 595 8.47 -4.80 54.10
N ASN A 596 9.76 -5.09 53.98
CA ASN A 596 10.59 -5.52 55.09
C ASN A 596 11.78 -4.57 55.26
N THR A 597 11.77 -3.76 56.32
CA THR A 597 12.89 -2.84 56.63
C THR A 597 14.11 -3.54 57.21
N ALA A 598 13.97 -4.79 57.66
CA ALA A 598 15.07 -5.58 58.19
C ALA A 598 15.85 -6.33 57.09
N ALA A 599 15.38 -6.32 55.84
CA ALA A 599 16.16 -6.76 54.70
C ALA A 599 17.31 -5.77 54.43
N ALA A 600 18.47 -6.27 54.01
CA ALA A 600 19.63 -5.46 53.67
C ALA A 600 20.01 -5.67 52.19
N PRO A 601 19.65 -4.73 51.28
CA PRO A 601 18.90 -3.49 51.50
C PRO A 601 17.39 -3.74 51.74
N PRO A 602 16.64 -2.73 52.25
CA PRO A 602 15.19 -2.82 52.41
C PRO A 602 14.50 -3.21 51.10
N ALA A 603 13.58 -4.17 51.17
CA ALA A 603 13.02 -4.83 50.01
C ALA A 603 11.57 -5.26 50.26
N PHE A 604 10.83 -5.47 49.17
CA PHE A 604 9.55 -6.15 49.21
C PHE A 604 9.78 -7.67 49.20
N THR A 605 9.22 -8.37 50.17
CA THR A 605 9.04 -9.82 50.09
C THR A 605 7.84 -10.10 49.20
N ILE A 606 8.00 -10.90 48.16
CA ILE A 606 6.94 -11.26 47.21
C ILE A 606 6.47 -12.69 47.45
N SER A 607 5.17 -12.89 47.56
CA SER A 607 4.54 -14.20 47.74
C SER A 607 3.25 -14.31 46.92
N PRO A 608 3.07 -15.34 46.07
CA PRO A 608 4.04 -16.39 45.72
C PRO A 608 5.33 -15.85 45.09
N ALA A 609 6.39 -16.67 45.07
CA ALA A 609 7.66 -16.30 44.45
C ALA A 609 7.49 -15.97 42.96
N VAL A 610 8.38 -15.14 42.43
CA VAL A 610 8.37 -14.73 41.01
C VAL A 610 8.31 -15.96 40.11
N PRO A 611 7.40 -16.03 39.12
CA PRO A 611 7.31 -17.18 38.22
C PRO A 611 8.61 -17.44 37.45
N ALA A 612 8.78 -18.63 36.87
CA ALA A 612 10.02 -19.05 36.20
C ALA A 612 10.48 -18.11 35.06
N GLY A 613 9.55 -17.35 34.46
CA GLY A 613 9.83 -16.33 33.45
C GLY A 613 10.54 -15.06 33.96
N GLY A 614 10.68 -14.89 35.28
CA GLY A 614 11.35 -13.74 35.87
C GLY A 614 10.61 -12.41 35.63
N GLY A 615 11.39 -11.32 35.62
CA GLY A 615 10.88 -9.97 35.38
C GLY A 615 11.99 -8.93 35.27
N THR A 616 11.62 -7.66 35.27
CA THR A 616 12.56 -6.53 35.24
C THR A 616 12.08 -5.40 36.15
N ILE A 617 13.02 -4.72 36.80
CA ILE A 617 12.82 -3.44 37.47
C ILE A 617 13.41 -2.36 36.56
N THR A 618 12.62 -1.38 36.16
CA THR A 618 13.10 -0.18 35.47
C THR A 618 13.21 0.95 36.48
N HIS A 619 14.42 1.46 36.64
CA HIS A 619 14.73 2.54 37.57
C HIS A 619 14.39 3.91 36.96
N LYS A 620 14.31 4.94 37.79
CA LYS A 620 14.00 6.32 37.36
C LYS A 620 14.96 6.90 36.33
N ASP A 621 16.21 6.43 36.30
CA ASP A 621 17.22 6.83 35.32
C ASP A 621 17.10 6.07 33.98
N GLY A 622 16.13 5.16 33.86
CA GLY A 622 15.90 4.33 32.68
C GLY A 622 16.73 3.05 32.63
N THR A 623 17.62 2.81 33.59
CA THR A 623 18.36 1.55 33.69
C THR A 623 17.44 0.41 34.14
N THR A 624 17.76 -0.82 33.73
CA THR A 624 16.96 -2.00 34.08
C THR A 624 17.77 -3.03 34.85
N THR A 625 17.14 -3.59 35.88
CA THR A 625 17.67 -4.71 36.68
C THR A 625 16.79 -5.94 36.46
N ALA A 626 17.39 -7.07 36.12
CA ALA A 626 16.65 -8.32 35.93
C ALA A 626 16.20 -8.93 37.27
N ILE A 627 14.98 -9.45 37.28
CA ILE A 627 14.41 -10.23 38.39
C ILE A 627 14.46 -11.71 37.97
N ALA A 628 15.18 -12.53 38.74
CA ALA A 628 15.28 -13.96 38.48
C ALA A 628 13.95 -14.68 38.75
N GLY A 629 13.66 -15.71 37.96
CA GLY A 629 12.58 -16.65 38.28
C GLY A 629 12.83 -17.33 39.63
N GLY A 630 11.80 -17.44 40.46
CA GLY A 630 11.87 -17.95 41.82
C GLY A 630 12.29 -16.92 42.87
N ALA A 631 12.51 -15.66 42.51
CA ALA A 631 12.83 -14.62 43.48
C ALA A 631 11.71 -14.42 44.50
N THR A 632 12.08 -14.33 45.78
CA THR A 632 11.18 -14.07 46.91
C THR A 632 11.35 -12.67 47.50
N SER A 633 12.33 -11.91 46.98
CA SER A 633 12.62 -10.55 47.41
C SER A 633 12.87 -9.64 46.20
N LEU A 634 12.27 -8.45 46.23
CA LEU A 634 12.37 -7.42 45.22
C LEU A 634 12.95 -6.16 45.85
N ALA A 635 14.08 -5.69 45.33
CA ALA A 635 14.67 -4.43 45.74
C ALA A 635 13.67 -3.28 45.55
N TYR A 636 13.64 -2.33 46.48
CA TYR A 636 12.73 -1.19 46.40
C TYR A 636 13.47 0.14 46.27
N THR A 637 13.18 0.84 45.18
CA THR A 637 13.40 2.29 45.07
C THR A 637 12.09 2.96 44.74
N ALA A 638 11.77 4.06 45.42
CA ALA A 638 10.52 4.76 45.23
C ALA A 638 10.37 5.25 43.78
N GLY A 639 9.30 4.81 43.10
CA GLY A 639 9.00 5.15 41.71
C GLY A 639 9.66 4.25 40.66
N ASP A 640 10.31 3.16 41.06
CA ASP A 640 10.71 2.12 40.11
C ASP A 640 9.48 1.39 39.53
N THR A 641 9.57 0.99 38.26
CA THR A 641 8.52 0.23 37.58
C THR A 641 8.91 -1.24 37.54
N TYR A 642 8.03 -2.11 38.03
CA TYR A 642 8.21 -3.56 38.05
C TYR A 642 7.42 -4.17 36.90
N GLU A 643 8.03 -5.06 36.13
CA GLU A 643 7.37 -5.92 35.14
C GLU A 643 7.66 -7.38 35.46
N ILE A 644 6.65 -8.14 35.88
CA ILE A 644 6.79 -9.55 36.26
C ILE A 644 5.77 -10.36 35.47
N SER A 645 6.21 -11.33 34.68
CA SER A 645 5.33 -12.14 33.81
C SER A 645 4.31 -11.31 33.01
N GLY A 646 4.74 -10.15 32.48
CA GLY A 646 3.89 -9.23 31.71
C GLY A 646 2.94 -8.35 32.52
N VAL A 647 3.00 -8.38 33.86
CA VAL A 647 2.26 -7.48 34.75
C VAL A 647 3.16 -6.31 35.14
N LYS A 648 2.76 -5.09 34.76
CA LYS A 648 3.45 -3.83 35.06
C LYS A 648 2.79 -3.10 36.21
N PHE A 649 3.56 -2.68 37.20
CA PHE A 649 3.07 -1.85 38.31
C PHE A 649 4.20 -0.99 38.91
N GLN A 650 3.81 0.04 39.65
CA GLN A 650 4.73 0.95 40.33
C GLN A 650 4.27 1.15 41.77
N ILE A 651 5.24 1.10 42.70
CA ILE A 651 5.03 1.47 44.09
C ILE A 651 5.80 2.76 44.37
N SER A 652 5.10 3.79 44.82
CA SER A 652 5.64 5.14 45.02
C SER A 652 5.41 5.59 46.46
N GLY A 653 6.32 6.37 47.04
CA GLY A 653 6.23 6.87 48.42
C GLY A 653 7.22 6.19 49.36
N GLN A 654 6.94 6.24 50.67
CA GLN A 654 7.79 5.63 51.69
C GLN A 654 7.01 4.55 52.46
N PRO A 655 7.24 3.26 52.16
CA PRO A 655 6.59 2.18 52.89
C PRO A 655 7.17 2.04 54.31
N SER A 656 6.32 1.68 55.26
CA SER A 656 6.69 1.27 56.61
C SER A 656 6.83 -0.24 56.70
N ASN A 657 7.60 -0.73 57.68
CA ASN A 657 7.77 -2.17 57.87
C ASN A 657 6.42 -2.89 58.04
N GLY A 658 6.19 -3.93 57.25
CA GLY A 658 4.94 -4.70 57.24
C GLY A 658 3.84 -4.13 56.35
N ASP A 659 4.04 -3.01 55.65
CA ASP A 659 3.09 -2.53 54.64
C ASP A 659 2.94 -3.56 53.51
N GLN A 660 1.70 -3.78 53.06
CA GLN A 660 1.39 -4.78 52.03
C GLN A 660 0.66 -4.17 50.84
N PHE A 661 1.01 -4.67 49.66
CA PHE A 661 0.35 -4.40 48.39
C PHE A 661 0.02 -5.71 47.71
N THR A 662 -1.18 -5.84 47.15
CA THR A 662 -1.64 -7.08 46.51
C THR A 662 -1.97 -6.83 45.06
N ILE A 663 -1.57 -7.77 44.21
CA ILE A 663 -1.91 -7.84 42.79
C ILE A 663 -2.77 -9.08 42.60
N SER A 664 -3.97 -8.93 42.04
CA SER A 664 -4.90 -10.04 41.82
C SER A 664 -5.54 -9.95 40.43
N ALA A 665 -6.27 -10.99 40.03
CA ALA A 665 -7.15 -10.90 38.88
C ALA A 665 -8.21 -9.80 39.09
N ASN A 666 -8.58 -9.10 38.02
CA ASN A 666 -9.65 -8.13 38.06
C ASN A 666 -11.01 -8.83 38.02
N THR A 667 -11.74 -8.82 39.15
CA THR A 667 -13.09 -9.39 39.25
C THR A 667 -14.20 -8.35 38.97
N ASN A 668 -13.84 -7.07 38.80
CA ASN A 668 -14.76 -5.94 38.57
C ASN A 668 -14.58 -5.35 37.17
N ALA A 669 -14.47 -6.21 36.15
CA ALA A 669 -14.17 -5.83 34.77
C ALA A 669 -15.21 -4.88 34.14
N THR A 670 -16.46 -4.86 34.62
CA THR A 670 -17.50 -4.03 33.99
C THR A 670 -17.23 -2.53 34.11
N SER A 671 -16.70 -2.07 35.25
CA SER A 671 -16.48 -0.64 35.54
C SER A 671 -15.05 -0.15 35.27
N ASP A 672 -14.15 -1.04 34.85
CA ASP A 672 -12.77 -0.69 34.52
C ASP A 672 -12.64 -0.31 33.03
N ASN A 673 -11.98 0.82 32.78
CA ASN A 673 -11.78 1.42 31.47
C ASN A 673 -10.31 1.48 31.04
N ARG A 674 -9.37 0.91 31.80
CA ARG A 674 -7.94 1.06 31.54
C ARG A 674 -7.52 0.54 30.16
N ASN A 675 -8.11 -0.56 29.70
CA ASN A 675 -7.82 -1.06 28.36
C ASN A 675 -8.49 -0.21 27.27
N ALA A 676 -9.68 0.35 27.54
CA ALA A 676 -10.31 1.32 26.64
C ALA A 676 -9.46 2.59 26.49
N LEU A 677 -8.83 3.06 27.57
CA LEU A 677 -7.89 4.19 27.52
C LEU A 677 -6.61 3.83 26.75
N ALA A 678 -6.10 2.61 26.89
CA ALA A 678 -4.97 2.13 26.11
C ALA A 678 -5.30 2.04 24.61
N LEU A 679 -6.50 1.57 24.26
CA LEU A 679 -7.02 1.58 22.89
C LEU A 679 -7.15 3.01 22.35
N ALA A 680 -7.63 3.97 23.16
CA ALA A 680 -7.67 5.39 22.77
C ALA A 680 -6.25 5.94 22.54
N GLY A 681 -5.29 5.54 23.36
CA GLY A 681 -3.88 5.93 23.24
C GLY A 681 -3.24 5.57 21.90
N LEU A 682 -3.75 4.53 21.22
CA LEU A 682 -3.29 4.15 19.87
C LEU A 682 -3.50 5.27 18.82
N GLN A 683 -4.36 6.26 19.09
CA GLN A 683 -4.55 7.41 18.20
C GLN A 683 -3.26 8.21 17.97
N THR A 684 -2.44 8.30 19.01
CA THR A 684 -1.20 9.11 19.01
C THR A 684 0.06 8.26 19.01
N ALA A 685 -0.09 6.94 19.15
CA ALA A 685 1.03 6.01 19.13
C ALA A 685 1.66 5.94 17.73
N ASN A 686 2.99 5.87 17.69
CA ASN A 686 3.76 5.76 16.46
C ASN A 686 3.80 4.30 15.97
N THR A 687 2.65 3.79 15.53
CA THR A 687 2.43 2.39 15.16
C THR A 687 2.78 2.06 13.71
N ILE A 688 3.13 3.06 12.89
CA ILE A 688 3.53 2.89 11.49
C ILE A 688 4.81 3.68 11.25
N ASN A 689 5.97 3.02 11.18
CA ASN A 689 7.25 3.64 10.82
C ASN A 689 7.50 5.02 11.49
N GLY A 690 7.32 5.09 12.81
CA GLY A 690 7.53 6.32 13.58
C GLY A 690 6.41 7.36 13.50
N THR A 691 5.26 7.06 12.90
CA THR A 691 4.08 7.95 12.84
C THR A 691 2.79 7.25 13.28
N SER A 692 1.77 8.03 13.64
CA SER A 692 0.40 7.57 13.89
C SER A 692 -0.35 7.21 12.61
N PHE A 693 -1.52 6.56 12.75
CA PHE A 693 -2.41 6.21 11.62
C PHE A 693 -2.79 7.44 10.79
N GLN A 694 -3.19 8.52 11.45
CA GLN A 694 -3.55 9.80 10.82
C GLN A 694 -2.32 10.42 10.15
N GLY A 695 -1.16 10.41 10.80
CA GLY A 695 0.07 10.93 10.20
C GLY A 695 0.49 10.16 8.95
N SER A 696 0.40 8.82 8.96
CA SER A 696 0.68 8.00 7.77
C SER A 696 -0.31 8.26 6.64
N TYR A 697 -1.59 8.49 6.95
CA TYR A 697 -2.58 8.84 5.92
C TYR A 697 -2.34 10.24 5.36
N SER A 698 -2.01 11.22 6.20
CA SER A 698 -1.64 12.57 5.76
C SER A 698 -0.40 12.58 4.87
N GLN A 699 0.61 11.75 5.15
CA GLN A 699 1.78 11.57 4.28
C GLN A 699 1.40 10.98 2.92
N LEU A 700 0.47 10.01 2.88
CA LEU A 700 -0.04 9.45 1.63
C LEU A 700 -0.73 10.53 0.79
N VAL A 701 -1.65 11.30 1.40
CA VAL A 701 -2.35 12.40 0.73
C VAL A 701 -1.36 13.46 0.21
N ALA A 702 -0.37 13.84 1.03
CA ALA A 702 0.65 14.80 0.63
C ALA A 702 1.50 14.28 -0.55
N THR A 703 1.89 13.00 -0.53
CA THR A 703 2.69 12.39 -1.61
C THR A 703 1.92 12.42 -2.93
N ILE A 704 0.65 12.01 -2.91
CA ILE A 704 -0.20 12.01 -4.10
C ILE A 704 -0.46 13.43 -4.59
N GLY A 705 -0.75 14.38 -3.69
CA GLY A 705 -0.97 15.78 -4.03
C GLY A 705 0.26 16.44 -4.66
N ASN A 706 1.44 16.21 -4.09
CA ASN A 706 2.71 16.72 -4.62
C ASN A 706 3.00 16.13 -6.00
N LYS A 707 2.88 14.81 -6.18
CA LYS A 707 3.10 14.15 -7.47
C LYS A 707 2.07 14.62 -8.51
N THR A 708 0.81 14.83 -8.12
CA THR A 708 -0.23 15.37 -9.02
C THR A 708 0.14 16.76 -9.53
N ASN A 709 0.59 17.64 -8.64
CA ASN A 709 1.01 18.99 -9.01
C ASN A 709 2.28 18.99 -9.87
N GLU A 710 3.27 18.15 -9.54
CA GLU A 710 4.49 17.95 -10.34
C GLU A 710 4.15 17.53 -11.77
N ILE A 711 3.30 16.52 -11.93
CA ILE A 711 2.87 16.03 -13.25
C ILE A 711 2.06 17.11 -13.98
N ASN A 712 1.19 17.86 -13.32
CA ASN A 712 0.41 18.93 -13.94
C ASN A 712 1.29 20.07 -14.50
N VAL A 713 2.23 20.55 -13.69
CA VAL A 713 3.18 21.62 -14.08
C VAL A 713 4.04 21.15 -15.24
N THR A 714 4.58 19.93 -15.15
CA THR A 714 5.41 19.35 -16.22
C THR A 714 4.60 19.13 -17.50
N ASN A 715 3.36 18.63 -17.40
CA ASN A 715 2.46 18.43 -18.54
C ASN A 715 2.17 19.77 -19.25
N THR A 716 1.87 20.82 -18.48
CA THR A 716 1.59 22.16 -19.03
C THR A 716 2.81 22.71 -19.76
N ALA A 717 4.00 22.62 -19.15
CA ALA A 717 5.25 23.08 -19.77
C ALA A 717 5.56 22.32 -21.08
N GLU A 718 5.42 20.99 -21.08
CA GLU A 718 5.65 20.15 -22.26
C GLU A 718 4.63 20.42 -23.38
N LYS A 719 3.36 20.68 -23.06
CA LYS A 719 2.35 21.11 -24.03
C LYS A 719 2.69 22.46 -24.64
N THR A 720 3.09 23.45 -23.83
CA THR A 720 3.53 24.76 -24.34
C THR A 720 4.74 24.63 -25.26
N ARG A 721 5.72 23.79 -24.90
CA ARG A 721 6.89 23.51 -25.74
C ARG A 721 6.48 22.87 -27.06
N LEU A 722 5.61 21.88 -27.02
CA LEU A 722 5.08 21.23 -28.23
C LEU A 722 4.39 22.25 -29.14
N THR A 723 3.51 23.10 -28.60
CA THR A 723 2.83 24.14 -29.39
C THR A 723 3.83 25.10 -30.02
N ALA A 724 4.85 25.54 -29.30
CA ALA A 724 5.88 26.42 -29.85
C ALA A 724 6.64 25.77 -31.03
N ILE A 725 7.02 24.49 -30.90
CA ILE A 725 7.69 23.74 -31.97
C ILE A 725 6.75 23.57 -33.17
N GLN A 726 5.47 23.25 -32.94
CA GLN A 726 4.49 23.10 -34.01
C GLN A 726 4.25 24.43 -34.75
N THR A 727 4.19 25.55 -34.04
CA THR A 727 4.08 26.88 -34.68
C THR A 727 5.34 27.21 -35.50
N GLN A 728 6.53 26.89 -34.98
CA GLN A 728 7.77 27.07 -35.74
C GLN A 728 7.80 26.17 -36.99
N GLN A 729 7.37 24.91 -36.87
CA GLN A 729 7.24 23.99 -38.00
C GLN A 729 6.24 24.53 -39.04
N GLN A 730 5.07 25.01 -38.61
CA GLN A 730 4.07 25.60 -39.51
C GLN A 730 4.57 26.86 -40.23
N THR A 731 5.47 27.63 -39.61
CA THR A 731 6.09 28.80 -40.26
C THR A 731 7.02 28.38 -41.42
N GLU A 732 7.70 27.25 -41.28
CA GLU A 732 8.66 26.74 -42.28
C GLU A 732 7.95 25.92 -43.38
N SER A 733 7.20 24.89 -42.99
CA SER A 733 6.60 23.90 -43.90
C SER A 733 5.11 24.09 -44.16
N GLY A 734 4.44 24.97 -43.42
CA GLY A 734 3.00 25.24 -43.59
C GLY A 734 2.67 25.98 -44.88
N VAL A 735 1.39 25.94 -45.26
CA VAL A 735 0.85 26.66 -46.40
C VAL A 735 0.32 28.01 -45.95
N ASN A 736 0.94 29.09 -46.41
CA ASN A 736 0.39 30.43 -46.27
C ASN A 736 -0.46 30.76 -47.49
N GLN A 737 -1.78 30.87 -47.31
CA GLN A 737 -2.73 31.09 -48.41
C GLN A 737 -2.47 32.41 -49.16
N ASP A 738 -2.01 33.46 -48.48
CA ASP A 738 -1.70 34.75 -49.11
C ASP A 738 -0.43 34.65 -49.97
N GLU A 739 0.59 33.95 -49.49
CA GLU A 739 1.81 33.69 -50.25
C GLU A 739 1.53 32.79 -51.46
N GLU A 740 0.76 31.72 -51.28
CA GLU A 740 0.35 30.84 -52.37
C GLU A 740 -0.53 31.57 -53.40
N LEU A 741 -1.42 32.47 -52.97
CA LEU A 741 -2.22 33.27 -53.90
C LEU A 741 -1.34 34.23 -54.73
N ALA A 742 -0.36 34.88 -54.10
CA ALA A 742 0.61 35.72 -54.81
C ALA A 742 1.44 34.90 -55.81
N ASN A 743 1.89 33.71 -55.39
CA ASN A 743 2.59 32.75 -56.25
C ASN A 743 1.70 32.28 -57.41
N MET A 744 0.40 32.07 -57.17
CA MET A 744 -0.56 31.68 -58.21
C MET A 744 -0.69 32.76 -59.28
N ILE A 745 -0.81 34.03 -58.89
CA ILE A 745 -0.86 35.16 -59.82
C ILE A 745 0.45 35.26 -60.62
N ARG A 746 1.60 35.09 -59.97
CA ARG A 746 2.91 35.07 -60.64
C ARG A 746 3.01 33.95 -61.67
N ASN A 747 2.60 32.73 -61.30
CA ASN A 747 2.61 31.56 -62.18
C ASN A 747 1.62 31.73 -63.34
N GLN A 748 0.48 32.40 -63.15
CA GLN A 748 -0.45 32.80 -64.21
C GLN A 748 0.17 33.79 -65.21
N GLN A 749 0.88 34.80 -64.73
CA GLN A 749 1.58 35.75 -65.60
C GLN A 749 2.70 35.08 -66.40
N GLN A 750 3.48 34.19 -65.78
CA GLN A 750 4.52 33.42 -66.46
C GLN A 750 3.94 32.50 -67.55
N TYR A 751 2.83 31.82 -67.26
CA TYR A 751 2.11 31.01 -68.24
C TYR A 751 1.65 31.84 -69.45
N GLN A 752 1.01 33.00 -69.20
CA GLN A 752 0.57 33.90 -70.27
C GLN A 752 1.74 34.44 -71.11
N ALA A 753 2.87 34.76 -70.48
CA ALA A 753 4.07 35.21 -71.17
C ALA A 753 4.67 34.11 -72.06
N ALA A 754 4.78 32.87 -71.55
CA ALA A 754 5.25 31.72 -72.32
C ALA A 754 4.33 31.41 -73.51
N ALA A 755 3.01 31.47 -73.32
CA ALA A 755 2.04 31.29 -74.39
C ALA A 755 2.18 32.33 -75.51
N LYS A 756 2.43 33.61 -75.17
CA LYS A 756 2.70 34.67 -76.15
C LYS A 756 4.00 34.42 -76.94
N ILE A 757 5.05 33.90 -76.29
CA ILE A 757 6.31 33.53 -76.96
C ILE A 757 6.09 32.42 -77.97
N ILE A 758 5.30 31.40 -77.61
CA ILE A 758 4.94 30.30 -78.52
C ILE A 758 4.14 30.83 -79.71
N GLN A 759 3.17 31.73 -79.48
CA GLN A 759 2.38 32.35 -80.54
C GLN A 759 3.28 33.14 -81.51
N ALA A 760 4.16 34.00 -80.99
CA ALA A 760 5.09 34.78 -81.80
C ALA A 760 6.06 33.89 -82.60
N ALA A 761 6.53 32.78 -82.01
CA ALA A 761 7.36 31.80 -82.70
C ALA A 761 6.58 31.09 -83.82
N SER A 762 5.32 30.73 -83.58
CA SER A 762 4.43 30.14 -84.59
C SER A 762 4.18 31.11 -85.75
N ASP A 763 3.93 32.37 -85.46
CA ASP A 763 3.73 33.41 -86.48
C ASP A 763 5.00 33.60 -87.32
N MET A 764 6.19 33.60 -86.71
CA MET A 764 7.47 33.64 -87.43
C MET A 764 7.69 32.41 -88.32
N ILE A 765 7.35 31.21 -87.84
CA ILE A 765 7.45 29.97 -88.65
C ILE A 765 6.51 30.04 -89.85
N ASN A 766 5.26 30.50 -89.64
CA ASN A 766 4.27 30.65 -90.70
C ASN A 766 4.72 31.68 -91.75
N VAL A 767 5.28 32.82 -91.34
CA VAL A 767 5.85 33.83 -92.26
C VAL A 767 7.04 33.29 -93.04
N LEU A 768 7.91 32.50 -92.42
CA LEU A 768 9.03 31.86 -93.11
C LEU A 768 8.54 30.80 -94.12
N LEU A 769 7.47 30.06 -93.79
CA LEU A 769 6.89 29.05 -94.66
C LEU A 769 6.20 29.67 -95.88
N THR A 770 5.56 30.84 -95.72
CA THR A 770 4.92 31.57 -96.82
C THR A 770 5.90 32.34 -97.71
N LEU A 771 7.09 32.67 -97.21
CA LEU A 771 8.19 33.28 -97.99
C LEU A 771 9.08 32.25 -98.72
N GLY A 772 9.06 30.99 -98.30
CA GLY A 772 9.88 29.91 -98.87
C GLY A 772 9.13 28.92 -99.79
N GLY A 773 7.87 29.20 -100.10
CA GLY A 773 7.01 28.41 -101.00
C GLY A 773 6.93 28.99 -102.41
#